data_AF-A0A6A6MFK7-F1
#
_entry.id   AF-A0A6A6MFK7-F1
#
_cell.length_a   1.000
_cell.length_b   1.000
_cell.length_c   1.000
_cell.angle_alpha   90.00
_cell.angle_beta   90.00
_cell.angle_gamma   90.00
#
_symmetry.space_group_name_H-M   'P 1'
#
loop_
_entity.id
_entity.type
_entity.pdbx_description
1 polymer ?
#
loop_
_entity_poly.entity_id
_entity_poly.type
_entity_poly.pdbx_seq_one_letter_code
_entity_poly.pdbx_strand_id
1 'polypeptide(L)'
;MMSSPPISAAIDSIHLSLSDLCSSTVPDSFENSRQFSGYARRLQLLLNQLIRSSSPSPQDLPASVQTALKGISVDLSQAAETVSLYRKRCKIFVLINCHSLCASLQDRTSAIGAWLALIESSLPDDVSDLRKKTADLSRDMKQAHFRVTENEERVHRLLEKEAQGRQTTKAVQSAIVMDFARALGIDSENNAQLAEQVRLLKSDLALSNSVSERRILFSLERILENWSSDPGIATFNLDLPNEEDVHISPLKNFLCPLTKEVMKEPVVLESSQTYERKAINYWFHRCIEDGRQPTCPVTGQVLKSLEVKPNIGLAGAIEEWTNRIVEVHVKSAVEDLSKEPVQVDCIERALDNIYKISEEHPSNRYRIRNAGVVVLIVQLLRNSSKSIGTLLRAKSLLTLLSMINDEESKKIMLEEGITRLAIHGLIGSSEKEREYAVKLLLEFTSDEAYCIKIASEKGALVLLSSMAGNLEHPALSKLAEEVLKRMERQEDNIQPLAAAGRFEPLLTRLCEGSDDVKIEMASIVGRMTLTNGSKEQIAQQSAKILVELLSKPEGRAPSLQALYNLSSLDDNATILVESSVLPALTDILFENQNDSLEFKELAASTIANIVSNPGHWELASADNKGHSMQSESIIFSLLGILSVVSPHCQASVLRILCGIASSPQAAESVTTHIKFGDGIKTIIPFLEHPEVELRINAFRITRLLSGRFGQDLLHELKPCNKLPLLKEKLMDDTSTDGERSDAACILANLPLPEDEVKALLGASFLGFPSKPKAKQLAALGLKNLSEAGRLLVSDKSEPPPRRGFCASWIFMCGSGPPKPSTCPLHSVPCDESSQLCLLKSNCIKPLVDLLTDKDTNVQIAAVETLSTLVPDTSNSCKRAVEELEQQGVVDAVIVLFTEVRPGDLQEKAIWIIDRILRVEGCSHRHSLISLLLGLWWKPLSMVMQTQRGMLRMLLQI
;
A
#
# COMPACT_ATOMS: atom_id res chain seq x y z
N MET A 1 -25.49 55.01 57.31
CA MET A 1 -25.90 55.12 58.73
C MET A 1 -27.06 54.17 58.95
N MET A 2 -26.79 52.94 59.41
CA MET A 2 -27.83 51.98 59.79
C MET A 2 -28.12 52.19 61.29
N SER A 3 -29.39 52.41 61.62
CA SER A 3 -29.89 52.59 62.98
C SER A 3 -29.55 51.37 63.83
N SER A 4 -28.77 51.56 64.90
CA SER A 4 -28.47 50.50 65.86
C SER A 4 -29.78 49.94 66.44
N PRO A 5 -29.93 48.62 66.60
CA PRO A 5 -31.15 48.05 67.15
C PRO A 5 -31.47 48.63 68.54
N PRO A 6 -32.76 48.78 68.89
CA PRO A 6 -33.14 49.13 70.26
C PRO A 6 -32.56 48.09 71.22
N ILE A 7 -32.10 48.52 72.39
CA ILE A 7 -31.39 47.63 73.34
C ILE A 7 -32.23 46.42 73.77
N SER A 8 -33.56 46.56 73.80
CA SER A 8 -34.49 45.46 74.02
C SER A 8 -34.32 44.34 73.00
N ALA A 9 -34.21 44.67 71.71
CA ALA A 9 -34.01 43.68 70.65
C ALA A 9 -32.65 42.96 70.76
N ALA A 10 -31.61 43.63 71.24
CA ALA A 10 -30.30 43.01 71.47
C ALA A 10 -30.34 42.01 72.64
N ILE A 11 -31.05 42.35 73.72
CA ILE A 11 -31.25 41.47 74.89
C ILE A 11 -32.08 40.24 74.48
N ASP A 12 -33.17 40.43 73.73
CA ASP A 12 -34.00 39.33 73.23
C ASP A 12 -33.19 38.38 72.34
N SER A 13 -32.38 38.92 71.42
CA SER A 13 -31.48 38.16 70.54
C SER A 13 -30.43 37.35 71.33
N ILE A 14 -29.88 37.92 72.40
CA ILE A 14 -28.96 37.21 73.29
C ILE A 14 -29.66 36.04 73.99
N HIS A 15 -30.86 36.24 74.53
CA HIS A 15 -31.61 35.17 75.19
C HIS A 15 -31.96 34.03 74.22
N LEU A 16 -32.37 34.36 72.99
CA LEU A 16 -32.60 33.40 71.91
C LEU A 16 -31.35 32.57 71.60
N SER A 17 -30.22 33.24 71.34
CA SER A 17 -28.95 32.58 71.01
C SER A 17 -28.42 31.70 72.15
N LEU A 18 -28.54 32.15 73.41
CA LEU A 18 -28.14 31.38 74.57
C LEU A 18 -29.05 30.19 74.83
N SER A 19 -30.36 30.33 74.60
CA SER A 19 -31.32 29.22 74.71
C SER A 19 -30.98 28.12 73.71
N ASP A 20 -30.71 28.48 72.45
CA ASP A 20 -30.31 27.53 71.40
C ASP A 20 -28.97 26.82 71.73
N LEU A 21 -27.97 27.59 72.18
CA LEU A 21 -26.67 27.05 72.57
C LEU A 21 -26.74 26.11 73.79
N CYS A 22 -27.61 26.41 74.77
CA CYS A 22 -27.67 25.71 76.05
C CYS A 22 -28.65 24.52 76.09
N SER A 23 -29.64 24.45 75.19
CA SER A 23 -30.78 23.51 75.22
C SER A 23 -30.51 22.09 74.69
N SER A 24 -29.26 21.73 74.36
CA SER A 24 -28.99 20.45 73.68
C SER A 24 -29.26 19.21 74.55
N THR A 25 -30.15 18.34 74.05
CA THR A 25 -30.36 16.93 74.45
C THR A 25 -29.50 15.95 73.66
N VAL A 26 -28.70 16.43 72.70
CA VAL A 26 -27.83 15.61 71.84
C VAL A 26 -26.38 15.75 72.32
N PRO A 27 -25.63 14.64 72.54
CA PRO A 27 -24.22 14.72 72.89
C PRO A 27 -23.44 15.39 71.76
N ASP A 28 -22.80 16.54 72.04
CA ASP A 28 -21.90 17.17 71.07
C ASP A 28 -20.77 16.19 70.71
N SER A 29 -20.67 15.85 69.43
CA SER A 29 -19.69 14.89 68.87
C SER A 29 -18.29 15.47 68.77
N PHE A 30 -18.16 16.80 68.72
CA PHE A 30 -16.90 17.53 68.64
C PHE A 30 -16.63 18.33 69.92
N GLU A 31 -15.39 18.26 70.41
CA GLU A 31 -14.94 18.85 71.68
C GLU A 31 -15.07 20.38 71.69
N ASN A 32 -14.78 21.04 70.57
CA ASN A 32 -14.81 22.50 70.43
C ASN A 32 -16.23 23.08 70.62
N SER A 33 -17.27 22.45 70.06
CA SER A 33 -18.68 22.84 70.27
C SER A 33 -19.09 22.74 71.74
N ARG A 34 -18.65 21.66 72.40
CA ARG A 34 -18.96 21.39 73.81
C ARG A 34 -18.30 22.43 74.72
N GLN A 35 -17.06 22.77 74.45
CA GLN A 35 -16.30 23.78 75.19
C GLN A 35 -16.95 25.16 75.08
N PHE A 36 -17.33 25.60 73.88
CA PHE A 36 -18.01 26.89 73.69
C PHE A 36 -19.38 26.94 74.40
N SER A 37 -20.15 25.85 74.32
CA SER A 37 -21.43 25.74 75.02
C SER A 37 -21.29 25.86 76.55
N GLY A 38 -20.15 25.45 77.10
CA GLY A 38 -19.80 25.68 78.52
C GLY A 38 -19.66 27.16 78.87
N TYR A 39 -19.01 27.95 78.02
CA TYR A 39 -18.90 29.41 78.20
C TYR A 39 -20.25 30.10 78.03
N ALA A 40 -21.07 29.69 77.06
CA ALA A 40 -22.40 30.24 76.84
C ALA A 40 -23.32 30.08 78.07
N ARG A 41 -23.29 28.92 78.75
CA ARG A 41 -24.05 28.68 80.00
C ARG A 41 -23.64 29.64 81.12
N ARG A 42 -22.33 29.88 81.27
CA ARG A 42 -21.80 30.83 82.26
C ARG A 42 -22.21 32.26 81.92
N LEU A 43 -22.16 32.64 80.65
CA LEU A 43 -22.61 33.95 80.15
C LEU A 43 -24.11 34.18 80.43
N GLN A 44 -24.95 33.17 80.22
CA GLN A 44 -26.40 33.25 80.47
C GLN A 44 -26.73 33.55 81.93
N LEU A 45 -26.03 32.91 82.88
CA LEU A 45 -26.22 33.17 84.30
C LEU A 45 -25.84 34.60 84.68
N LEU A 46 -24.76 35.13 84.11
CA LEU A 46 -24.31 36.51 84.38
C LEU A 46 -25.25 37.56 83.82
N LEU A 47 -25.68 37.41 82.57
CA LEU A 47 -26.57 38.38 81.94
C LEU A 47 -27.96 38.39 82.60
N ASN A 48 -28.48 37.23 83.03
CA ASN A 48 -29.70 37.16 83.83
C ASN A 48 -29.60 37.90 85.16
N GLN A 49 -28.44 37.86 85.83
CA GLN A 49 -28.21 38.58 87.08
C GLN A 49 -28.08 40.09 86.85
N LEU A 50 -27.38 40.49 85.78
CA LEU A 50 -27.20 41.89 85.42
C LEU A 50 -28.53 42.56 85.04
N ILE A 51 -29.37 41.88 84.26
CA ILE A 51 -30.69 42.40 83.85
C ILE A 51 -31.66 42.47 85.04
N ARG A 52 -31.64 41.50 85.97
CA ARG A 52 -32.49 41.53 87.18
C ARG A 52 -32.11 42.63 88.17
N SER A 53 -30.83 43.02 88.22
CA SER A 53 -30.37 44.08 89.11
C SER A 53 -30.73 45.50 88.63
N SER A 54 -31.17 45.65 87.38
CA SER A 54 -31.54 46.94 86.77
C SER A 54 -33.07 47.05 86.69
N SER A 55 -33.68 47.95 87.46
CA SER A 55 -35.12 48.26 87.38
C SER A 55 -35.33 49.79 87.30
N PRO A 56 -36.25 50.33 86.46
CA PRO A 56 -37.32 49.64 85.73
C PRO A 56 -37.21 49.67 84.18
N SER A 57 -36.15 50.24 83.59
CA SER A 57 -36.02 50.34 82.12
C SER A 57 -34.62 49.93 81.63
N PRO A 58 -34.50 49.06 80.60
CA PRO A 58 -33.22 48.72 79.96
C PRO A 58 -32.48 49.92 79.35
N GLN A 59 -33.16 51.07 79.21
CA GLN A 59 -32.57 52.32 78.71
C GLN A 59 -31.76 53.07 79.78
N ASP A 60 -31.88 52.70 81.06
CA ASP A 60 -31.20 53.35 82.20
C ASP A 60 -29.78 52.77 82.47
N LEU A 61 -29.36 51.77 81.71
CA LEU A 61 -28.03 51.17 81.81
C LEU A 61 -26.93 52.14 81.33
N PRO A 62 -25.71 52.12 81.91
CA PRO A 62 -24.59 52.92 81.42
C PRO A 62 -24.33 52.70 79.92
N ALA A 63 -24.02 53.76 79.17
CA ALA A 63 -23.82 53.67 77.71
C ALA A 63 -22.74 52.65 77.29
N SER A 64 -21.74 52.42 78.14
CA SER A 64 -20.71 51.38 77.97
C SER A 64 -21.28 49.95 78.07
N VAL A 65 -22.18 49.69 79.03
CA VAL A 65 -22.89 48.41 79.18
C VAL A 65 -23.87 48.20 78.03
N GLN A 66 -24.58 49.24 77.61
CA GLN A 66 -25.47 49.18 76.44
C GLN A 66 -24.72 48.82 75.15
N THR A 67 -23.52 49.40 74.97
CA THR A 67 -22.64 49.11 73.83
C THR A 67 -22.11 47.69 73.89
N ALA A 68 -21.67 47.23 75.06
CA ALA A 68 -21.21 45.86 75.26
C ALA A 68 -22.30 44.82 74.98
N LEU A 69 -23.53 45.04 75.45
CA LEU A 69 -24.65 44.14 75.19
C LEU A 69 -25.01 44.06 73.70
N LYS A 70 -24.96 45.19 72.97
CA LYS A 70 -25.13 45.18 71.51
C LYS A 70 -24.02 44.39 70.81
N GLY A 71 -22.76 44.53 71.26
CA GLY A 71 -21.63 43.76 70.75
C GLY A 71 -21.75 42.26 71.02
N ILE A 72 -22.07 41.88 72.26
CA ILE A 72 -22.31 40.48 72.66
C ILE A 72 -23.42 39.87 71.83
N SER A 73 -24.52 40.59 71.56
CA SER A 73 -25.62 40.08 70.73
C SER A 73 -25.15 39.65 69.33
N VAL A 74 -24.31 40.46 68.69
CA VAL A 74 -23.79 40.17 67.33
C VAL A 74 -22.84 38.97 67.37
N ASP A 75 -21.82 39.00 68.23
CA ASP A 75 -20.80 37.95 68.27
C ASP A 75 -21.36 36.61 68.74
N LEU A 76 -22.33 36.63 69.66
CA LEU A 76 -22.98 35.41 70.17
C LEU A 76 -23.92 34.79 69.14
N SER A 77 -24.64 35.60 68.35
CA SER A 77 -25.48 35.10 67.25
C SER A 77 -24.63 34.37 66.20
N GLN A 78 -23.47 34.94 65.85
CA GLN A 78 -22.54 34.32 64.89
C GLN A 78 -21.85 33.08 65.44
N ALA A 79 -21.55 33.05 66.74
CA ALA A 79 -21.04 31.85 67.39
C ALA A 79 -22.09 30.74 67.46
N ALA A 80 -23.37 31.08 67.70
CA ALA A 80 -24.49 30.13 67.65
C ALA A 80 -24.66 29.50 66.27
N GLU A 81 -24.54 30.30 65.21
CA GLU A 81 -24.53 29.80 63.82
C GLU A 81 -23.37 28.81 63.58
N THR A 82 -22.16 29.15 64.06
CA THR A 82 -20.98 28.28 63.94
C THR A 82 -21.15 26.95 64.70
N VAL A 83 -21.70 26.98 65.92
CA VAL A 83 -22.01 25.76 66.71
C VAL A 83 -23.12 24.92 66.05
N SER A 84 -24.11 25.57 65.44
CA SER A 84 -25.17 24.89 64.69
C SER A 84 -24.61 24.07 63.53
N LEU A 85 -23.55 24.55 62.86
CA LEU A 85 -22.85 23.78 61.81
C LEU A 85 -22.19 22.50 62.35
N TYR A 86 -21.57 22.54 63.53
CA TYR A 86 -21.01 21.34 64.19
C TYR A 86 -22.09 20.30 64.56
N ARG A 87 -23.29 20.75 64.91
CA ARG A 87 -24.38 19.88 65.39
C ARG A 87 -25.24 19.30 64.28
N LYS A 88 -25.54 20.08 63.23
CA LYS A 88 -26.54 19.73 62.21
C LYS A 88 -25.94 19.12 60.94
N ARG A 89 -24.66 19.35 60.65
CA ARG A 89 -23.99 18.86 59.44
C ARG A 89 -23.31 17.51 59.69
N CYS A 90 -23.05 16.76 58.62
CA CYS A 90 -22.35 15.48 58.69
C CYS A 90 -20.89 15.65 59.14
N LYS A 91 -20.30 14.56 59.68
CA LYS A 91 -18.94 14.57 60.22
C LYS A 91 -17.89 14.95 59.17
N ILE A 92 -18.08 14.53 57.92
CA ILE A 92 -17.14 14.86 56.83
C ILE A 92 -17.17 16.36 56.52
N PHE A 93 -18.34 17.00 56.55
CA PHE A 93 -18.46 18.45 56.37
C PHE A 93 -17.69 19.24 57.43
N VAL A 94 -17.79 18.81 58.69
CA VAL A 94 -17.06 19.42 59.81
C VAL A 94 -15.55 19.25 59.63
N LEU A 95 -15.07 18.10 59.15
CA LEU A 95 -13.65 17.86 58.86
C LEU A 95 -13.12 18.69 57.69
N ILE A 96 -13.95 18.92 56.66
CA ILE A 96 -13.57 19.79 55.54
C ILE A 96 -13.40 21.25 56.03
N ASN A 97 -14.23 21.69 56.98
CA ASN A 97 -14.27 23.07 57.45
C ASN A 97 -13.64 23.26 58.85
N CYS A 98 -12.83 22.32 59.34
CA CYS A 98 -12.38 22.31 60.73
C CYS A 98 -11.59 23.58 61.13
N HIS A 99 -10.72 24.08 60.24
CA HIS A 99 -9.94 25.31 60.47
C HIS A 99 -10.81 26.57 60.54
N SER A 100 -11.71 26.74 59.57
CA SER A 100 -12.57 27.93 59.51
C SER A 100 -13.54 27.98 60.68
N LEU A 101 -14.11 26.82 61.06
CA LEU A 101 -15.00 26.70 62.19
C LEU A 101 -14.28 26.94 63.53
N CYS A 102 -13.06 26.43 63.70
CA CYS A 102 -12.25 26.68 64.90
C CYS A 102 -11.85 28.15 65.02
N ALA A 103 -11.36 28.77 63.94
CA ALA A 103 -10.99 30.18 63.92
C ALA A 103 -12.19 31.09 64.23
N SER A 104 -13.35 30.82 63.63
CA SER A 104 -14.59 31.55 63.91
C SER A 104 -14.96 31.47 65.40
N LEU A 105 -14.96 30.28 66.00
CA LEU A 105 -15.25 30.14 67.43
C LEU A 105 -14.23 30.86 68.31
N GLN A 106 -12.94 30.78 67.96
CA GLN A 106 -11.86 31.44 68.68
C GLN A 106 -12.04 32.97 68.68
N ASP A 107 -12.28 33.57 67.51
CA ASP A 107 -12.45 35.01 67.34
C ASP A 107 -13.68 35.52 68.10
N ARG A 108 -14.81 34.83 67.98
CA ARG A 108 -16.06 35.22 68.66
C ARG A 108 -15.97 35.06 70.17
N THR A 109 -15.32 34.00 70.65
CA THR A 109 -15.12 33.79 72.09
C THR A 109 -14.26 34.91 72.69
N SER A 110 -13.17 35.27 72.01
CA SER A 110 -12.31 36.37 72.44
C SER A 110 -13.02 37.72 72.40
N ALA A 111 -13.81 37.99 71.36
CA ALA A 111 -14.60 39.23 71.23
C ALA A 111 -15.66 39.36 72.35
N ILE A 112 -16.40 38.30 72.66
CA ILE A 112 -17.35 38.29 73.79
C ILE A 112 -16.63 38.53 75.11
N GLY A 113 -15.45 37.93 75.31
CA GLY A 113 -14.60 38.23 76.46
C GLY A 113 -14.20 39.71 76.53
N ALA A 114 -13.88 40.36 75.41
CA ALA A 114 -13.58 41.78 75.36
C ALA A 114 -14.78 42.66 75.74
N TRP A 115 -15.99 42.32 75.27
CA TRP A 115 -17.21 43.01 75.67
C TRP A 115 -17.52 42.85 77.16
N LEU A 116 -17.29 41.66 77.73
CA LEU A 116 -17.46 41.43 79.17
C LEU A 116 -16.51 42.31 80.02
N ALA A 117 -15.29 42.56 79.56
CA ALA A 117 -14.38 43.49 80.24
C ALA A 117 -14.90 44.95 80.24
N LEU A 118 -15.63 45.36 79.20
CA LEU A 118 -16.28 46.68 79.14
C LEU A 118 -17.47 46.78 80.12
N ILE A 119 -18.17 45.67 80.34
CA ILE A 119 -19.21 45.58 81.37
C ILE A 119 -18.58 45.64 82.76
N GLU A 120 -17.50 44.89 83.00
CA GLU A 120 -16.77 44.86 84.26
C GLU A 120 -16.34 46.27 84.72
N SER A 121 -15.75 47.06 83.82
CA SER A 121 -15.26 48.42 84.12
C SER A 121 -16.35 49.44 84.41
N SER A 122 -17.61 49.10 84.11
CA SER A 122 -18.77 50.01 84.20
C SER A 122 -19.73 49.65 85.35
N LEU A 123 -19.47 48.57 86.08
CA LEU A 123 -20.26 48.15 87.25
C LEU A 123 -19.86 48.99 88.49
N PRO A 124 -20.77 49.40 89.39
CA PRO A 124 -20.43 50.06 90.66
C PRO A 124 -19.69 49.14 91.66
N ASP A 125 -18.92 49.71 92.60
CA ASP A 125 -18.12 48.94 93.59
C ASP A 125 -18.97 48.09 94.56
N ASP A 126 -20.25 48.44 94.75
CA ASP A 126 -21.18 47.72 95.64
C ASP A 126 -21.62 46.33 95.13
N VAL A 127 -21.30 45.95 93.89
CA VAL A 127 -21.65 44.64 93.31
C VAL A 127 -20.41 43.76 93.08
N SER A 128 -19.63 43.53 94.14
CA SER A 128 -18.31 42.87 94.05
C SER A 128 -18.36 41.43 93.49
N ASP A 129 -19.41 40.66 93.79
CA ASP A 129 -19.56 39.27 93.33
C ASP A 129 -19.85 39.18 91.82
N LEU A 130 -20.74 40.04 91.30
CA LEU A 130 -21.05 40.08 89.86
C LEU A 130 -19.86 40.60 89.06
N ARG A 131 -19.15 41.62 89.57
CA ARG A 131 -17.94 42.13 88.94
C ARG A 131 -16.87 41.05 88.85
N LYS A 132 -16.61 40.31 89.94
CA LYS A 132 -15.64 39.21 89.96
C LYS A 132 -15.99 38.10 88.98
N LYS A 133 -17.25 37.64 88.94
CA LYS A 133 -17.67 36.59 88.00
C LYS A 133 -17.61 37.04 86.54
N THR A 134 -17.87 38.33 86.27
CA THR A 134 -17.73 38.93 84.93
C THR A 134 -16.25 38.99 84.51
N ALA A 135 -15.36 39.40 85.42
CA ALA A 135 -13.92 39.44 85.21
C ALA A 135 -13.33 38.05 84.94
N ASP A 136 -13.76 37.04 85.71
CA ASP A 136 -13.31 35.65 85.55
C ASP A 136 -13.79 35.06 84.21
N LEU A 137 -15.05 35.25 83.82
CA LEU A 137 -15.52 34.78 82.51
C LEU A 137 -14.87 35.52 81.35
N SER A 138 -14.67 36.83 81.46
CA SER A 138 -13.94 37.66 80.49
C SER A 138 -12.53 37.12 80.24
N ARG A 139 -11.80 36.80 81.32
CA ARG A 139 -10.45 36.22 81.24
C ARG A 139 -10.47 34.83 80.62
N ASP A 140 -11.35 33.95 81.09
CA ASP A 140 -11.45 32.58 80.60
C ASP A 140 -11.81 32.51 79.11
N MET A 141 -12.69 33.39 78.64
CA MET A 141 -13.08 33.46 77.23
C MET A 141 -11.95 34.04 76.35
N LYS A 142 -11.19 35.02 76.83
CA LYS A 142 -10.00 35.54 76.12
C LYS A 142 -8.85 34.53 76.06
N GLN A 143 -8.74 33.65 77.04
CA GLN A 143 -7.73 32.58 77.13
C GLN A 143 -8.23 31.24 76.57
N ALA A 144 -9.45 31.18 76.02
CA ALA A 144 -9.97 29.95 75.42
C ALA A 144 -9.10 29.54 74.23
N HIS A 145 -8.91 28.24 74.03
CA HIS A 145 -8.16 27.69 72.92
C HIS A 145 -8.97 26.57 72.25
N PHE A 146 -9.53 26.87 71.08
CA PHE A 146 -10.13 25.87 70.20
C PHE A 146 -9.06 25.34 69.25
N ARG A 147 -8.86 24.02 69.22
CA ARG A 147 -7.82 23.39 68.41
C ARG A 147 -8.41 22.36 67.45
N VAL A 148 -7.82 22.27 66.27
CA VAL A 148 -7.98 21.13 65.38
C VAL A 148 -7.06 20.03 65.90
N THR A 149 -7.59 18.84 66.14
CA THR A 149 -6.79 17.69 66.60
C THR A 149 -5.86 17.21 65.48
N GLU A 150 -4.75 16.54 65.82
CA GLU A 150 -3.82 15.98 64.82
C GLU A 150 -4.51 15.02 63.84
N ASN A 151 -5.54 14.30 64.30
CA ASN A 151 -6.32 13.40 63.47
C ASN A 151 -7.26 14.13 62.50
N GLU A 152 -7.92 15.21 62.93
CA GLU A 152 -8.76 16.04 62.08
C GLU A 152 -7.91 16.77 61.03
N GLU A 153 -6.78 17.32 61.45
CA GLU A 153 -5.78 17.97 60.60
C GLU A 153 -5.26 17.04 59.50
N ARG A 154 -4.96 15.79 59.85
CA ARG A 154 -4.49 14.76 58.90
C ARG A 154 -5.52 14.50 57.79
N VAL A 155 -6.79 14.38 58.16
CA VAL A 155 -7.88 14.06 57.22
C VAL A 155 -8.20 15.27 56.36
N HIS A 156 -8.16 16.47 56.95
CA HIS A 156 -8.32 17.73 56.23
C HIS A 156 -7.30 17.86 55.09
N ARG A 157 -5.99 17.63 55.35
CA ARG A 157 -4.96 17.68 54.30
C ARG A 157 -5.15 16.61 53.22
N LEU A 158 -5.61 15.41 53.58
CA LEU A 158 -5.90 14.34 52.63
C LEU A 158 -7.04 14.75 51.68
N LEU A 159 -8.12 15.31 52.25
CA LEU A 159 -9.26 15.83 51.49
C LEU A 159 -8.84 16.96 50.54
N GLU A 160 -8.00 17.89 50.99
CA GLU A 160 -7.48 18.97 50.15
C GLU A 160 -6.61 18.45 48.99
N LYS A 161 -5.75 17.45 49.22
CA LYS A 161 -4.95 16.84 48.16
C LYS A 161 -5.82 16.14 47.12
N GLU A 162 -6.89 15.46 47.53
CA GLU A 162 -7.84 14.83 46.61
C GLU A 162 -8.64 15.87 45.79
N ALA A 163 -8.91 17.05 46.34
CA ALA A 163 -9.54 18.16 45.62
C ALA A 163 -8.72 18.66 44.41
N GLN A 164 -7.41 18.36 44.37
CA GLN A 164 -6.50 18.74 43.27
C GLN A 164 -6.63 17.82 42.04
N GLY A 165 -7.43 16.76 42.10
CA GLY A 165 -7.88 16.02 40.91
C GLY A 165 -6.88 15.05 40.27
N ARG A 166 -5.92 14.51 41.04
CA ARG A 166 -4.98 13.50 40.51
C ARG A 166 -5.67 12.14 40.32
N GLN A 167 -5.27 11.40 39.28
CA GLN A 167 -5.70 10.02 39.09
C GLN A 167 -4.93 9.13 40.08
N THR A 168 -5.67 8.44 40.95
CA THR A 168 -5.13 7.67 42.07
C THR A 168 -5.18 6.17 41.77
N THR A 169 -4.13 5.41 42.10
CA THR A 169 -4.09 3.95 41.91
C THR A 169 -5.08 3.25 42.86
N LYS A 170 -5.49 2.00 42.58
CA LYS A 170 -6.36 1.24 43.49
C LYS A 170 -5.82 1.18 44.93
N ALA A 171 -4.50 1.01 45.07
CA ALA A 171 -3.84 1.01 46.37
C ALA A 171 -3.99 2.36 47.10
N VAL A 172 -3.95 3.49 46.39
CA VAL A 172 -4.22 4.83 46.94
C VAL A 172 -5.68 4.98 47.38
N GLN A 173 -6.62 4.58 46.53
CA GLN A 173 -8.05 4.72 46.82
C GLN A 173 -8.44 3.93 48.07
N SER A 174 -7.92 2.71 48.16
CA SER A 174 -7.99 1.81 49.30
C SER A 174 -7.42 2.40 50.59
N ALA A 175 -6.21 2.94 50.48
CA ALA A 175 -5.53 3.68 51.53
C ALA A 175 -6.35 4.87 52.07
N ILE A 176 -6.96 5.63 51.18
CA ILE A 176 -7.83 6.77 51.51
C ILE A 176 -9.05 6.28 52.29
N VAL A 177 -9.73 5.22 51.83
CA VAL A 177 -10.89 4.63 52.51
C VAL A 177 -10.52 4.16 53.92
N MET A 178 -9.40 3.46 54.08
CA MET A 178 -8.92 3.01 55.40
C MET A 178 -8.60 4.19 56.33
N ASP A 179 -7.99 5.26 55.80
CA ASP A 179 -7.68 6.48 56.57
C ASP A 179 -8.95 7.24 56.99
N PHE A 180 -10.00 7.25 56.15
CA PHE A 180 -11.31 7.84 56.46
C PHE A 180 -12.10 7.03 57.49
N ALA A 181 -12.20 5.70 57.31
CA ALA A 181 -12.89 4.83 58.25
C ALA A 181 -12.32 5.00 59.66
N ARG A 182 -10.99 5.00 59.77
CA ARG A 182 -10.27 5.23 61.03
C ARG A 182 -10.58 6.59 61.66
N ALA A 183 -10.64 7.66 60.85
CA ALA A 183 -10.93 9.00 61.36
C ALA A 183 -12.37 9.19 61.83
N LEU A 184 -13.31 8.51 61.18
CA LEU A 184 -14.74 8.59 61.52
C LEU A 184 -15.14 7.63 62.65
N GLY A 185 -14.22 6.76 63.09
CA GLY A 185 -14.49 5.69 64.04
C GLY A 185 -15.39 4.59 63.47
N ILE A 186 -15.36 4.42 62.14
CA ILE A 186 -16.12 3.40 61.41
C ILE A 186 -15.20 2.21 61.17
N ASP A 187 -15.73 1.00 61.30
CA ASP A 187 -14.98 -0.21 60.95
C ASP A 187 -14.66 -0.21 59.44
N SER A 188 -13.40 -0.51 59.10
CA SER A 188 -12.89 -0.51 57.73
C SER A 188 -13.60 -1.51 56.80
N GLU A 189 -14.32 -2.49 57.36
CA GLU A 189 -15.11 -3.46 56.62
C GLU A 189 -16.58 -3.03 56.41
N ASN A 190 -17.04 -1.99 57.11
CA ASN A 190 -18.42 -1.52 57.04
C ASN A 190 -18.61 -0.43 55.98
N ASN A 191 -18.56 -0.85 54.71
CA ASN A 191 -18.72 0.03 53.55
C ASN A 191 -20.06 0.78 53.56
N ALA A 192 -21.13 0.18 54.11
CA ALA A 192 -22.46 0.79 54.17
C ALA A 192 -22.49 2.05 55.02
N GLN A 193 -21.81 2.05 56.18
CA GLN A 193 -21.74 3.24 57.05
C GLN A 193 -20.92 4.37 56.43
N LEU A 194 -19.84 4.04 55.71
CA LEU A 194 -19.03 5.04 55.03
C LEU A 194 -19.76 5.65 53.82
N ALA A 195 -20.43 4.82 53.02
CA ALA A 195 -21.28 5.27 51.92
C ALA A 195 -22.41 6.19 52.42
N GLU A 196 -23.01 5.86 53.56
CA GLU A 196 -24.04 6.69 54.19
C GLU A 196 -23.49 8.07 54.60
N GLN A 197 -22.27 8.15 55.14
CA GLN A 197 -21.67 9.45 55.48
C GLN A 197 -21.41 10.32 54.24
N VAL A 198 -21.01 9.72 53.11
CA VAL A 198 -20.83 10.45 51.84
C VAL A 198 -22.17 10.87 51.24
N ARG A 199 -23.22 10.05 51.37
CA ARG A 199 -24.59 10.43 51.00
C ARG A 199 -25.09 11.62 51.82
N LEU A 200 -24.83 11.64 53.12
CA LEU A 200 -25.17 12.77 53.99
C LEU A 200 -24.38 14.03 53.60
N LEU A 201 -23.09 13.90 53.27
CA LEU A 201 -22.28 15.01 52.74
C LEU A 201 -22.87 15.59 51.45
N LYS A 202 -23.32 14.73 50.53
CA LYS A 202 -24.00 15.16 49.30
C LYS A 202 -25.23 16.01 49.58
N SER A 203 -26.05 15.60 50.56
CA SER A 203 -27.21 16.39 50.97
C SER A 203 -26.82 17.72 51.61
N ASP A 204 -25.75 17.74 52.40
CA ASP A 204 -25.27 18.95 53.06
C ASP A 204 -24.71 19.99 52.08
N LEU A 205 -24.03 19.52 51.04
CA LEU A 205 -23.37 20.34 50.03
C LEU A 205 -24.28 20.70 48.84
N ALA A 206 -25.53 20.22 48.81
CA ALA A 206 -26.46 20.43 47.69
C ALA A 206 -26.68 21.92 47.33
N LEU A 207 -26.51 22.82 48.30
CA LEU A 207 -26.66 24.28 48.15
C LEU A 207 -25.31 25.04 48.29
N SER A 208 -24.19 24.35 48.49
CA SER A 208 -22.87 24.99 48.63
C SER A 208 -22.30 25.41 47.28
N ASN A 209 -21.70 26.60 47.22
CA ASN A 209 -21.01 27.13 46.03
C ASN A 209 -19.49 26.89 46.06
N SER A 210 -18.96 26.21 47.07
CA SER A 210 -17.52 25.94 47.16
C SER A 210 -17.09 24.88 46.15
N VAL A 211 -16.22 25.28 45.21
CA VAL A 211 -15.67 24.38 44.18
C VAL A 211 -14.84 23.26 44.82
N SER A 212 -14.09 23.56 45.88
CA SER A 212 -13.26 22.58 46.59
C SER A 212 -14.10 21.49 47.25
N GLU A 213 -15.21 21.86 47.91
CA GLU A 213 -16.12 20.89 48.56
C GLU A 213 -16.78 19.94 47.54
N ARG A 214 -17.19 20.47 46.38
CA ARG A 214 -17.79 19.65 45.30
C ARG A 214 -16.78 18.69 44.66
N ARG A 215 -15.52 19.11 44.49
CA ARG A 215 -14.44 18.23 43.98
C ARG A 215 -14.13 17.11 44.95
N ILE A 216 -14.10 17.42 46.25
CA ILE A 216 -13.93 16.42 47.31
C ILE A 216 -15.06 15.40 47.26
N LEU A 217 -16.31 15.86 47.23
CA LEU A 217 -17.48 14.97 47.14
C LEU A 217 -17.39 14.05 45.91
N PHE A 218 -17.12 14.61 44.73
CA PHE A 218 -16.99 13.82 43.51
C PHE A 218 -15.86 12.78 43.58
N SER A 219 -14.71 13.14 44.17
CA SER A 219 -13.61 12.19 44.35
C SER A 219 -14.00 11.06 45.31
N LEU A 220 -14.69 11.38 46.41
CA LEU A 220 -15.15 10.39 47.39
C LEU A 220 -16.22 9.45 46.82
N GLU A 221 -17.18 9.97 46.06
CA GLU A 221 -18.19 9.17 45.35
C GLU A 221 -17.51 8.18 44.39
N ARG A 222 -16.57 8.65 43.56
CA ARG A 222 -15.79 7.81 42.65
C ARG A 222 -14.97 6.73 43.38
N ILE A 223 -14.31 7.10 44.49
CA ILE A 223 -13.49 6.16 45.28
C ILE A 223 -14.38 5.07 45.89
N LEU A 224 -15.56 5.44 46.41
CA LEU A 224 -16.51 4.50 47.00
C LEU A 224 -17.17 3.59 45.96
N GLU A 225 -17.51 4.09 44.77
CA GLU A 225 -18.04 3.26 43.67
C GLU A 225 -17.02 2.18 43.27
N ASN A 226 -15.75 2.56 43.10
CA ASN A 226 -14.66 1.62 42.81
C ASN A 226 -14.42 0.62 43.94
N TRP A 227 -14.68 1.00 45.19
CA TRP A 227 -14.48 0.16 46.38
C TRP A 227 -15.64 -0.79 46.67
N SER A 228 -16.87 -0.34 46.38
CA SER A 228 -18.11 -1.09 46.57
C SER A 228 -18.34 -2.11 45.46
N SER A 229 -17.67 -1.91 44.32
CA SER A 229 -17.55 -2.92 43.29
C SER A 229 -16.70 -4.07 43.84
N ASP A 230 -17.37 -5.11 44.37
CA ASP A 230 -16.77 -6.44 44.40
C ASP A 230 -16.19 -6.72 43.00
N PRO A 231 -15.13 -7.54 42.82
CA PRO A 231 -14.72 -8.01 41.51
C PRO A 231 -15.78 -8.95 40.90
N GLY A 232 -17.04 -8.53 40.84
CA GLY A 232 -18.05 -9.08 39.98
C GLY A 232 -17.61 -8.82 38.55
N ILE A 233 -17.08 -9.85 37.91
CA ILE A 233 -17.87 -10.54 36.88
C ILE A 233 -18.68 -9.50 36.08
N ALA A 234 -18.00 -8.82 35.15
CA ALA A 234 -18.66 -8.35 33.95
C ALA A 234 -18.91 -9.57 33.05
N THR A 235 -19.74 -10.50 33.53
CA THR A 235 -20.35 -11.53 32.70
C THR A 235 -21.79 -11.08 32.53
N PHE A 236 -22.15 -10.87 31.29
CA PHE A 236 -23.51 -10.58 30.86
C PHE A 236 -24.48 -11.57 31.53
N ASN A 237 -25.46 -11.04 32.28
CA ASN A 237 -26.65 -11.80 32.63
C ASN A 237 -27.65 -11.70 31.47
N LEU A 238 -27.85 -12.82 30.78
CA LEU A 238 -29.15 -13.22 30.25
C LEU A 238 -29.35 -14.69 30.62
N ASP A 239 -30.53 -14.96 31.18
CA ASP A 239 -30.93 -16.17 31.91
C ASP A 239 -30.87 -17.49 31.11
N LEU A 240 -30.23 -18.53 31.66
CA LEU A 240 -30.76 -19.90 31.87
C LEU A 240 -29.70 -20.77 32.59
N PRO A 241 -30.08 -21.79 33.39
CA PRO A 241 -29.15 -22.55 34.21
C PRO A 241 -28.52 -23.69 33.40
N ASN A 242 -27.19 -23.76 33.38
CA ASN A 242 -26.49 -24.99 33.04
C ASN A 242 -25.32 -25.18 34.01
N GLU A 243 -25.26 -26.36 34.59
CA GLU A 243 -24.30 -26.76 35.63
C GLU A 243 -22.87 -26.90 35.07
N GLU A 244 -21.90 -26.66 35.95
CA GLU A 244 -20.47 -26.96 35.85
C GLU A 244 -19.52 -25.93 35.20
N ASP A 245 -19.59 -24.68 35.65
CA ASP A 245 -18.35 -23.90 35.89
C ASP A 245 -17.87 -24.21 37.31
N VAL A 246 -16.78 -24.97 37.46
CA VAL A 246 -16.08 -25.13 38.75
C VAL A 246 -15.38 -23.81 39.06
N HIS A 247 -16.16 -22.79 39.45
CA HIS A 247 -15.64 -21.50 39.86
C HIS A 247 -15.07 -21.64 41.27
N ILE A 248 -13.81 -22.10 41.38
CA ILE A 248 -13.10 -22.14 42.66
C ILE A 248 -12.76 -20.70 43.03
N SER A 249 -13.62 -20.05 43.83
CA SER A 249 -13.35 -18.69 44.31
C SER A 249 -12.07 -18.67 45.17
N PRO A 250 -11.23 -17.63 45.05
CA PRO A 250 -10.06 -17.48 45.91
C PRO A 250 -10.51 -17.37 47.37
N LEU A 251 -9.77 -18.03 48.27
CA LEU A 251 -9.99 -17.86 49.71
C LEU A 251 -9.76 -16.38 50.07
N LYS A 252 -10.55 -15.85 51.01
CA LYS A 252 -10.42 -14.45 51.47
C LYS A 252 -8.98 -14.10 51.89
N ASN A 253 -8.27 -15.06 52.46
CA ASN A 253 -6.89 -14.91 52.91
C ASN A 253 -5.86 -14.80 51.77
N PHE A 254 -6.25 -15.15 50.54
CA PHE A 254 -5.41 -14.99 49.35
C PHE A 254 -5.50 -13.59 48.76
N LEU A 255 -6.53 -12.83 49.14
CA LEU A 255 -6.76 -11.47 48.65
C LEU A 255 -5.96 -10.46 49.45
N CYS A 256 -5.27 -9.57 48.76
CA CYS A 256 -4.60 -8.44 49.38
C CYS A 256 -5.65 -7.48 49.97
N PRO A 257 -5.57 -7.09 51.25
CA PRO A 257 -6.54 -6.15 51.82
C PRO A 257 -6.54 -4.77 51.15
N LEU A 258 -5.41 -4.38 50.54
CA LEU A 258 -5.27 -3.11 49.81
C LEU A 258 -5.81 -3.19 48.38
N THR A 259 -5.45 -4.22 47.60
CA THR A 259 -5.84 -4.29 46.17
C THR A 259 -7.14 -5.05 45.93
N LYS A 260 -7.58 -5.88 46.89
CA LYS A 260 -8.69 -6.83 46.76
C LYS A 260 -8.51 -7.87 45.65
N GLU A 261 -7.28 -8.05 45.20
CA GLU A 261 -6.88 -9.03 44.19
C GLU A 261 -6.04 -10.13 44.84
N VAL A 262 -5.99 -11.32 44.21
CA VAL A 262 -5.14 -12.43 44.67
C VAL A 262 -3.69 -11.98 44.68
N MET A 263 -3.02 -12.16 45.83
CA MET A 263 -1.63 -11.76 46.02
C MET A 263 -0.69 -12.59 45.13
N LYS A 264 0.21 -11.93 44.41
CA LYS A 264 1.27 -12.60 43.64
C LYS A 264 2.54 -12.71 44.48
N GLU A 265 2.85 -11.66 45.24
CA GLU A 265 3.96 -11.61 46.18
C GLU A 265 3.46 -11.26 47.59
N PRO A 266 2.85 -12.22 48.32
CA PRO A 266 2.36 -11.95 49.66
C PRO A 266 3.52 -11.66 50.63
N VAL A 267 3.47 -10.52 51.30
CA VAL A 267 4.42 -10.09 52.33
C VAL A 267 3.72 -9.76 53.63
N VAL A 268 4.31 -10.19 54.75
CA VAL A 268 3.80 -9.99 56.11
C VAL A 268 4.51 -8.82 56.76
N LEU A 269 3.73 -7.99 57.46
CA LEU A 269 4.22 -6.90 58.30
C LEU A 269 4.41 -7.32 59.76
N GLU A 270 5.05 -6.46 60.57
CA GLU A 270 5.11 -6.61 62.04
C GLU A 270 3.72 -6.80 62.67
N SER A 271 2.68 -6.20 62.09
CA SER A 271 1.28 -6.33 62.52
C SER A 271 0.66 -7.71 62.21
N SER A 272 1.42 -8.66 61.67
CA SER A 272 0.97 -9.99 61.25
C SER A 272 -0.07 -9.99 60.12
N GLN A 273 -0.29 -8.84 59.47
CA GLN A 273 -1.15 -8.73 58.29
C GLN A 273 -0.35 -8.94 57.01
N THR A 274 -0.96 -9.61 56.03
CA THR A 274 -0.33 -9.92 54.73
C THR A 274 -0.88 -9.03 53.63
N TYR A 275 0.01 -8.56 52.76
CA TYR A 275 -0.33 -7.69 51.63
C TYR A 275 0.45 -8.09 50.38
N GLU A 276 0.00 -7.65 49.22
CA GLU A 276 0.82 -7.64 48.01
C GLU A 276 2.01 -6.67 48.18
N ARG A 277 3.24 -7.15 47.93
CA ARG A 277 4.50 -6.40 48.11
C ARG A 277 4.45 -5.02 47.47
N LYS A 278 4.05 -4.94 46.20
CA LYS A 278 4.01 -3.67 45.47
C LYS A 278 3.03 -2.69 46.10
N ALA A 279 1.87 -3.18 46.53
CA ALA A 279 0.82 -2.36 47.11
C ALA A 279 1.23 -1.78 48.48
N ILE A 280 1.86 -2.59 49.34
CA ILE A 280 2.25 -2.12 50.67
C ILE A 280 3.46 -1.18 50.65
N ASN A 281 4.43 -1.43 49.76
CA ASN A 281 5.56 -0.52 49.57
C ASN A 281 5.09 0.85 49.06
N TYR A 282 4.14 0.84 48.13
CA TYR A 282 3.51 2.07 47.66
C TYR A 282 2.80 2.82 48.80
N TRP A 283 2.10 2.09 49.67
CA TRP A 283 1.48 2.69 50.86
C TRP A 283 2.50 3.35 51.79
N PHE A 284 3.65 2.71 52.04
CA PHE A 284 4.73 3.31 52.83
C PHE A 284 5.27 4.59 52.20
N HIS A 285 5.51 4.58 50.89
CA HIS A 285 5.93 5.79 50.17
C HIS A 285 4.92 6.93 50.33
N ARG A 286 3.63 6.64 50.17
CA ARG A 286 2.57 7.63 50.37
C ARG A 286 2.54 8.16 51.81
N CYS A 287 2.71 7.30 52.81
CA CYS A 287 2.80 7.74 54.20
C CYS A 287 3.94 8.76 54.38
N ILE A 288 5.12 8.47 53.82
CA ILE A 288 6.30 9.33 53.93
C ILE A 288 6.10 10.67 53.17
N GLU A 289 5.54 10.64 51.95
CA GLU A 289 5.23 11.85 51.17
C GLU A 289 4.23 12.78 51.88
N ASP A 290 3.33 12.20 52.67
CA ASP A 290 2.37 12.94 53.49
C ASP A 290 2.95 13.38 54.85
N GLY A 291 4.24 13.12 55.12
CA GLY A 291 4.93 13.46 56.36
C GLY A 291 4.52 12.58 57.55
N ARG A 292 4.04 11.36 57.29
CA ARG A 292 3.48 10.43 58.27
C ARG A 292 4.46 9.31 58.59
N GLN A 293 4.42 8.80 59.82
CA GLN A 293 5.05 7.52 60.13
C GLN A 293 4.25 6.38 59.45
N PRO A 294 4.91 5.41 58.80
CA PRO A 294 4.20 4.33 58.14
C PRO A 294 3.44 3.45 59.14
N THR A 295 2.18 3.20 58.83
CA THR A 295 1.28 2.40 59.65
C THR A 295 0.86 1.13 58.92
N CYS A 296 0.42 0.11 59.65
CA CYS A 296 -0.32 -0.99 59.05
C CYS A 296 -1.69 -0.46 58.56
N PRO A 297 -2.04 -0.66 57.27
CA PRO A 297 -3.30 -0.15 56.72
C PRO A 297 -4.54 -0.61 57.50
N VAL A 298 -4.60 -1.90 57.85
CA VAL A 298 -5.77 -2.52 58.48
C VAL A 298 -5.80 -2.25 59.99
N THR A 299 -4.70 -2.46 60.71
CA THR A 299 -4.70 -2.33 62.17
C THR A 299 -4.45 -0.90 62.66
N GLY A 300 -3.99 0.00 61.79
CA GLY A 300 -3.62 1.38 62.16
C GLY A 300 -2.37 1.48 63.04
N GLN A 301 -1.71 0.36 63.36
CA GLN A 301 -0.52 0.31 64.20
C GLN A 301 0.66 0.99 63.51
N VAL A 302 1.36 1.90 64.20
CA VAL A 302 2.61 2.49 63.74
C VAL A 302 3.70 1.42 63.70
N LEU A 303 4.32 1.25 62.53
CA LEU A 303 5.33 0.22 62.31
C LEU A 303 6.70 0.73 62.78
N LYS A 304 7.41 -0.09 63.57
CA LYS A 304 8.77 0.24 64.03
C LYS A 304 9.81 -0.02 62.94
N SER A 305 9.51 -0.95 62.04
CA SER A 305 10.32 -1.31 60.88
C SER A 305 9.46 -1.38 59.62
N LEU A 306 10.00 -0.94 58.50
CA LEU A 306 9.38 -1.05 57.16
C LEU A 306 9.82 -2.32 56.43
N GLU A 307 10.52 -3.21 57.13
CA GLU A 307 10.95 -4.48 56.58
C GLU A 307 9.73 -5.38 56.31
N VAL A 308 9.53 -5.71 55.03
CA VAL A 308 8.47 -6.61 54.58
C VAL A 308 9.03 -8.02 54.43
N LYS A 309 8.50 -8.97 55.20
CA LYS A 309 8.96 -10.36 55.14
C LYS A 309 8.10 -11.15 54.15
N PRO A 310 8.69 -11.91 53.20
CA PRO A 310 7.90 -12.72 52.28
C PRO A 310 7.15 -13.82 53.04
N ASN A 311 5.85 -13.97 52.77
CA ASN A 311 5.04 -15.05 53.31
C ASN A 311 5.11 -16.25 52.36
N ILE A 312 6.21 -17.00 52.44
CA ILE A 312 6.49 -18.12 51.53
C ILE A 312 5.39 -19.20 51.61
N GLY A 313 4.86 -19.48 52.80
CA GLY A 313 3.79 -20.46 52.97
C GLY A 313 2.49 -20.05 52.26
N LEU A 314 2.09 -18.78 52.39
CA LEU A 314 0.92 -18.27 51.67
C LEU A 314 1.17 -18.19 50.16
N ALA A 315 2.38 -17.79 49.74
CA ALA A 315 2.77 -17.79 48.33
C ALA A 315 2.63 -19.20 47.72
N GLY A 316 3.14 -20.22 48.39
CA GLY A 316 3.01 -21.61 47.95
C GLY A 316 1.55 -22.11 47.92
N ALA A 317 0.73 -21.73 48.92
CA ALA A 317 -0.68 -22.09 48.94
C ALA A 317 -1.49 -21.42 47.81
N ILE A 318 -1.20 -20.15 47.51
CA ILE A 318 -1.79 -19.42 46.39
C ILE A 318 -1.35 -20.06 45.07
N GLU A 319 -0.05 -20.36 44.93
CA GLU A 319 0.50 -21.00 43.74
C GLU A 319 -0.13 -22.38 43.50
N GLU A 320 -0.28 -23.21 44.54
CA GLU A 320 -0.94 -24.51 44.44
C GLU A 320 -2.41 -24.37 44.00
N TRP A 321 -3.14 -23.42 44.59
CA TRP A 321 -4.51 -23.13 44.21
C TRP A 321 -4.61 -22.67 42.75
N THR A 322 -3.73 -21.77 42.31
CA THR A 322 -3.64 -21.33 40.90
C THR A 322 -3.32 -22.51 39.99
N ASN A 323 -2.38 -23.37 40.36
CA ASN A 323 -2.00 -24.54 39.56
C ASN A 323 -3.15 -25.54 39.41
N ARG A 324 -3.97 -25.75 40.44
CA ARG A 324 -5.17 -26.60 40.37
C ARG A 324 -6.22 -26.01 39.42
N ILE A 325 -6.46 -24.70 39.49
CA ILE A 325 -7.38 -24.01 38.58
C ILE A 325 -6.90 -24.13 37.13
N VAL A 326 -5.60 -23.90 36.89
CA VAL A 326 -5.00 -24.08 35.57
C VAL A 326 -5.18 -25.51 35.08
N GLU A 327 -4.95 -26.50 35.93
CA GLU A 327 -5.11 -27.92 35.55
C GLU A 327 -6.55 -28.26 35.17
N VAL A 328 -7.55 -27.75 35.91
CA VAL A 328 -8.97 -27.93 35.59
C VAL A 328 -9.31 -27.31 34.23
N HIS A 329 -8.91 -26.05 34.00
CA HIS A 329 -9.18 -25.37 32.74
C HIS A 329 -8.45 -26.02 31.55
N VAL A 330 -7.22 -26.49 31.74
CA VAL A 330 -6.46 -27.20 30.68
C VAL A 330 -7.13 -28.53 30.35
N LYS A 331 -7.57 -29.30 31.35
CA LYS A 331 -8.32 -30.55 31.11
C LYS A 331 -9.63 -30.29 30.37
N SER A 332 -10.41 -29.30 30.81
CA SER A 332 -11.64 -28.88 30.13
C SER A 332 -11.36 -28.45 28.68
N ALA A 333 -10.31 -27.67 28.44
CA ALA A 333 -9.93 -27.25 27.09
C ALA A 333 -9.52 -28.44 26.19
N VAL A 334 -8.79 -29.42 26.73
CA VAL A 334 -8.46 -30.66 25.99
C VAL A 334 -9.73 -31.43 25.63
N GLU A 335 -10.65 -31.60 26.56
CA GLU A 335 -11.93 -32.28 26.31
C GLU A 335 -12.76 -31.56 25.25
N ASP A 336 -12.85 -30.23 25.34
CA ASP A 336 -13.64 -29.43 24.41
C ASP A 336 -13.04 -29.37 23.00
N LEU A 337 -11.71 -29.34 22.88
CA LEU A 337 -11.01 -29.35 21.59
C LEU A 337 -10.93 -30.74 20.95
N SER A 338 -11.09 -31.81 21.73
CA SER A 338 -10.98 -33.20 21.25
C SER A 338 -12.32 -33.85 20.86
N LYS A 339 -13.47 -33.28 21.27
CA LYS A 339 -14.81 -33.83 21.00
C LYS A 339 -15.21 -33.63 19.53
N GLU A 340 -15.67 -34.67 18.85
CA GLU A 340 -16.33 -34.57 17.53
C GLU A 340 -17.83 -34.91 17.65
N PRO A 341 -18.76 -34.07 17.12
CA PRO A 341 -18.55 -32.77 16.49
C PRO A 341 -18.31 -31.65 17.52
N VAL A 342 -17.35 -30.76 17.21
CA VAL A 342 -16.98 -29.66 18.09
C VAL A 342 -18.06 -28.57 18.05
N GLN A 343 -18.62 -28.18 19.20
CA GLN A 343 -19.53 -27.04 19.30
C GLN A 343 -18.74 -25.73 19.33
N VAL A 344 -19.22 -24.70 18.61
CA VAL A 344 -18.56 -23.39 18.50
C VAL A 344 -18.32 -22.74 19.87
N ASP A 345 -19.32 -22.77 20.76
CA ASP A 345 -19.24 -22.17 22.08
C ASP A 345 -18.18 -22.86 22.98
N CYS A 346 -17.99 -24.17 22.81
CA CYS A 346 -16.94 -24.91 23.52
C CYS A 346 -15.54 -24.54 23.03
N ILE A 347 -15.36 -24.33 21.73
CA ILE A 347 -14.08 -23.86 21.16
C ILE A 347 -13.76 -22.48 21.73
N GLU A 348 -14.73 -21.56 21.68
CA GLU A 348 -14.50 -20.19 22.12
C GLU A 348 -14.06 -20.13 23.59
N ARG A 349 -14.78 -20.83 24.46
CA ARG A 349 -14.44 -20.93 25.89
C ARG A 349 -13.09 -21.61 26.13
N ALA A 350 -12.77 -22.67 25.39
CA ALA A 350 -11.46 -23.32 25.48
C ALA A 350 -10.33 -22.36 25.09
N LEU A 351 -10.45 -21.64 23.98
CA LEU A 351 -9.45 -20.67 23.52
C LEU A 351 -9.28 -19.51 24.51
N ASP A 352 -10.38 -18.96 25.03
CA ASP A 352 -10.33 -17.87 26.01
C ASP A 352 -9.64 -18.30 27.32
N ASN A 353 -9.94 -19.50 27.81
CA ASN A 353 -9.29 -20.06 28.99
C ASN A 353 -7.77 -20.23 28.78
N ILE A 354 -7.36 -20.79 27.64
CA ILE A 354 -5.96 -21.02 27.32
C ILE A 354 -5.21 -19.70 27.13
N TYR A 355 -5.80 -18.74 26.42
CA TYR A 355 -5.25 -17.40 26.28
C TYR A 355 -5.04 -16.72 27.64
N LYS A 356 -6.08 -16.76 28.50
CA LYS A 356 -6.02 -16.18 29.85
C LYS A 356 -4.91 -16.80 30.69
N ILE A 357 -4.79 -18.14 30.70
CA ILE A 357 -3.72 -18.82 31.43
C ILE A 357 -2.34 -18.39 30.88
N SER A 358 -2.17 -18.35 29.56
CA SER A 358 -0.89 -18.00 28.94
C SER A 358 -0.43 -16.57 29.26
N GLU A 359 -1.36 -15.61 29.34
CA GLU A 359 -1.04 -14.21 29.62
C GLU A 359 -0.96 -13.89 31.12
N GLU A 360 -1.89 -14.39 31.93
CA GLU A 360 -1.93 -14.11 33.38
C GLU A 360 -0.91 -14.95 34.16
N HIS A 361 -0.60 -16.15 33.66
CA HIS A 361 0.30 -17.13 34.28
C HIS A 361 1.33 -17.70 33.28
N PRO A 362 2.30 -16.90 32.78
CA PRO A 362 3.29 -17.34 31.80
C PRO A 362 4.10 -18.59 32.20
N SER A 363 4.37 -18.74 33.50
CA SER A 363 5.07 -19.90 34.05
C SER A 363 4.31 -21.22 33.85
N ASN A 364 3.01 -21.19 33.55
CA ASN A 364 2.17 -22.36 33.35
C ASN A 364 1.96 -22.74 31.88
N ARG A 365 2.59 -22.03 30.92
CA ARG A 365 2.54 -22.39 29.49
C ARG A 365 3.02 -23.81 29.21
N TYR A 366 4.00 -24.32 29.96
CA TYR A 366 4.46 -25.71 29.81
C TYR A 366 3.36 -26.74 30.09
N ARG A 367 2.38 -26.44 30.95
CA ARG A 367 1.25 -27.35 31.23
C ARG A 367 0.32 -27.43 30.03
N ILE A 368 0.04 -26.30 29.40
CA ILE A 368 -0.75 -26.20 28.15
C ILE A 368 -0.06 -27.01 27.06
N ARG A 369 1.25 -26.80 26.89
CA ARG A 369 2.08 -27.54 25.93
C ARG A 369 2.05 -29.05 26.19
N ASN A 370 2.36 -29.47 27.42
CA ASN A 370 2.46 -30.89 27.79
C ASN A 370 1.10 -31.61 27.70
N ALA A 371 -0.01 -30.89 27.84
CA ALA A 371 -1.36 -31.42 27.63
C ALA A 371 -1.72 -31.57 26.14
N GLY A 372 -0.85 -31.17 25.21
CA GLY A 372 -1.08 -31.29 23.76
C GLY A 372 -2.03 -30.23 23.18
N VAL A 373 -2.42 -29.22 23.95
CA VAL A 373 -3.40 -28.20 23.54
C VAL A 373 -2.91 -27.41 22.32
N VAL A 374 -1.62 -27.09 22.25
CA VAL A 374 -1.03 -26.37 21.10
C VAL A 374 -1.28 -27.14 19.80
N VAL A 375 -1.05 -28.45 19.81
CA VAL A 375 -1.27 -29.33 18.64
C VAL A 375 -2.76 -29.36 18.27
N LEU A 376 -3.65 -29.48 19.25
CA LEU A 376 -5.10 -29.48 19.03
C LEU A 376 -5.58 -28.18 18.37
N ILE A 377 -5.07 -27.01 18.79
CA ILE A 377 -5.43 -25.71 18.17
C ILE A 377 -4.92 -25.63 16.72
N VAL A 378 -3.72 -26.12 16.42
CA VAL A 378 -3.20 -26.15 15.05
C VAL A 378 -4.02 -27.11 14.17
N GLN A 379 -4.40 -28.28 14.69
CA GLN A 379 -5.27 -29.24 14.00
C GLN A 379 -6.67 -28.68 13.76
N LEU A 380 -7.22 -27.94 14.73
CA LEU A 380 -8.50 -27.24 14.60
C LEU A 380 -8.47 -26.24 13.43
N LEU A 381 -7.41 -25.43 13.32
CA LEU A 381 -7.23 -24.49 12.20
C LEU A 381 -7.08 -25.19 10.84
N ARG A 382 -6.49 -26.39 10.82
CA ARG A 382 -6.28 -27.20 9.62
C ARG A 382 -7.57 -27.86 9.15
N ASN A 383 -8.30 -28.52 10.07
CA ASN A 383 -9.44 -29.37 9.75
C ASN A 383 -10.74 -28.56 9.58
N SER A 384 -10.87 -27.43 10.27
CA SER A 384 -12.10 -26.63 10.29
C SER A 384 -12.00 -25.34 9.46
N SER A 385 -11.10 -25.28 8.48
CA SER A 385 -10.76 -24.05 7.74
C SER A 385 -11.95 -23.37 7.05
N LYS A 386 -12.99 -24.12 6.68
CA LYS A 386 -14.21 -23.60 6.04
C LYS A 386 -15.40 -23.38 7.01
N SER A 387 -15.42 -24.07 8.15
CA SER A 387 -16.58 -24.12 9.06
C SER A 387 -16.42 -23.27 10.32
N ILE A 388 -15.20 -22.97 10.75
CA ILE A 388 -14.92 -22.38 12.07
C ILE A 388 -15.23 -20.87 12.18
N GLY A 389 -15.46 -20.18 11.05
CA GLY A 389 -15.72 -18.74 11.03
C GLY A 389 -14.49 -17.88 11.33
N THR A 390 -14.50 -16.63 10.86
CA THR A 390 -13.33 -15.72 10.91
C THR A 390 -12.96 -15.30 12.34
N LEU A 391 -13.95 -15.17 13.23
CA LEU A 391 -13.73 -14.78 14.63
C LEU A 391 -12.92 -15.85 15.39
N LEU A 392 -13.29 -17.13 15.27
CA LEU A 392 -12.57 -18.21 15.94
C LEU A 392 -11.20 -18.46 15.32
N ARG A 393 -11.02 -18.24 14.01
CA ARG A 393 -9.68 -18.24 13.39
C ARG A 393 -8.80 -17.19 14.03
N ALA A 394 -9.30 -15.96 14.17
CA ALA A 394 -8.57 -14.88 14.84
C ALA A 394 -8.24 -15.23 16.30
N LYS A 395 -9.20 -15.75 17.08
CA LYS A 395 -8.96 -16.19 18.46
C LYS A 395 -7.94 -17.32 18.55
N SER A 396 -8.00 -18.29 17.65
CA SER A 396 -7.05 -19.41 17.60
C SER A 396 -5.63 -18.91 17.33
N LEU A 397 -5.46 -18.02 16.35
CA LEU A 397 -4.16 -17.41 16.03
C LEU A 397 -3.65 -16.54 17.20
N LEU A 398 -4.52 -15.78 17.86
CA LEU A 398 -4.17 -15.01 19.06
C LEU A 398 -3.70 -15.92 20.21
N THR A 399 -4.38 -17.05 20.41
CA THR A 399 -4.02 -18.03 21.45
C THR A 399 -2.69 -18.70 21.14
N LEU A 400 -2.42 -19.04 19.88
CA LEU A 400 -1.11 -19.54 19.47
C LEU A 400 -0.02 -18.46 19.61
N LEU A 401 -0.35 -17.20 19.32
CA LEU A 401 0.58 -16.08 19.51
C LEU A 401 0.95 -15.89 20.99
N SER A 402 0.02 -16.04 21.94
CA SER A 402 0.39 -15.95 23.37
C SER A 402 1.31 -17.09 23.81
N MET A 403 1.14 -18.27 23.20
CA MET A 403 1.97 -19.46 23.43
C MET A 403 3.36 -19.39 22.79
N ILE A 404 3.61 -18.47 21.86
CA ILE A 404 4.89 -18.39 21.11
C ILE A 404 6.09 -18.05 22.00
N ASN A 405 5.84 -17.38 23.13
CA ASN A 405 6.84 -17.02 24.13
C ASN A 405 7.41 -18.24 24.89
N ASP A 406 6.86 -19.43 24.65
CA ASP A 406 7.45 -20.70 25.07
C ASP A 406 8.16 -21.35 23.88
N GLU A 407 9.50 -21.40 23.91
CA GLU A 407 10.32 -21.85 22.79
C GLU A 407 10.02 -23.28 22.31
N GLU A 408 9.65 -24.19 23.20
CA GLU A 408 9.24 -25.55 22.78
C GLU A 408 7.85 -25.54 22.14
N SER A 409 6.92 -24.71 22.61
CA SER A 409 5.64 -24.51 21.92
C SER A 409 5.86 -23.93 20.52
N LYS A 410 6.80 -22.99 20.36
CA LYS A 410 7.19 -22.44 19.06
C LYS A 410 7.68 -23.53 18.09
N LYS A 411 8.54 -24.44 18.55
CA LYS A 411 9.01 -25.60 17.75
C LYS A 411 7.85 -26.53 17.37
N ILE A 412 7.00 -26.90 18.33
CA ILE A 412 5.83 -27.77 18.08
C ILE A 412 4.91 -27.16 17.02
N MET A 413 4.63 -25.86 17.10
CA MET A 413 3.79 -25.18 16.10
C MET A 413 4.40 -25.27 14.69
N LEU A 414 5.72 -25.13 14.58
CA LEU A 414 6.45 -25.15 13.30
C LEU A 414 6.54 -26.54 12.69
N GLU A 415 6.69 -27.58 13.52
CA GLU A 415 6.58 -29.00 13.15
C GLU A 415 5.17 -29.33 12.67
N GLU A 416 4.14 -28.81 13.35
CA GLU A 416 2.73 -28.93 12.96
C GLU A 416 2.33 -28.02 11.77
N GLY A 417 3.27 -27.34 11.13
CA GLY A 417 3.03 -26.61 9.88
C GLY A 417 2.16 -25.36 10.04
N ILE A 418 2.24 -24.67 11.18
CA ILE A 418 1.52 -23.43 11.43
C ILE A 418 1.81 -22.34 10.38
N THR A 419 3.00 -22.33 9.78
CA THR A 419 3.44 -21.33 8.80
C THR A 419 2.44 -21.19 7.65
N ARG A 420 2.04 -22.32 7.06
CA ARG A 420 1.06 -22.37 5.96
C ARG A 420 -0.32 -21.89 6.41
N LEU A 421 -0.73 -22.21 7.64
CA LEU A 421 -2.02 -21.78 8.20
C LEU A 421 -2.05 -20.27 8.51
N ALA A 422 -0.93 -19.71 8.98
CA ALA A 422 -0.76 -18.29 9.18
C ALA A 422 -0.80 -17.54 7.84
N ILE A 423 -0.11 -18.05 6.80
CA ILE A 423 -0.20 -17.48 5.43
C ILE A 423 -1.63 -17.51 4.91
N HIS A 424 -2.38 -18.60 5.14
CA HIS A 424 -3.80 -18.64 4.81
C HIS A 424 -4.63 -17.60 5.60
N GLY A 425 -4.26 -17.31 6.84
CA GLY A 425 -4.87 -16.25 7.65
C GLY A 425 -4.69 -14.85 7.07
N LEU A 426 -3.68 -14.61 6.22
CA LEU A 426 -3.49 -13.34 5.51
C LEU A 426 -4.61 -13.04 4.50
N ILE A 427 -5.28 -14.08 4.01
CA ILE A 427 -6.43 -13.98 3.09
C ILE A 427 -7.74 -13.72 3.86
N GLY A 428 -7.71 -13.80 5.20
CA GLY A 428 -8.87 -13.62 6.06
C GLY A 428 -9.57 -12.27 5.83
N SER A 429 -10.91 -12.28 5.91
CA SER A 429 -11.71 -11.05 5.80
C SER A 429 -11.66 -10.18 7.05
N SER A 430 -11.27 -10.76 8.19
CA SER A 430 -11.10 -10.04 9.45
C SER A 430 -9.72 -9.40 9.53
N GLU A 431 -9.69 -8.09 9.84
CA GLU A 431 -8.43 -7.37 10.09
C GLU A 431 -7.63 -8.01 11.23
N LYS A 432 -8.33 -8.47 12.29
CA LYS A 432 -7.70 -9.14 13.44
C LYS A 432 -7.08 -10.48 13.07
N GLU A 433 -7.73 -11.25 12.20
CA GLU A 433 -7.15 -12.51 11.70
C GLU A 433 -5.84 -12.24 10.96
N ARG A 434 -5.84 -11.26 10.05
CA ARG A 434 -4.63 -10.83 9.33
C ARG A 434 -3.56 -10.30 10.27
N GLU A 435 -3.93 -9.50 11.27
CA GLU A 435 -3.01 -8.93 12.26
C GLU A 435 -2.29 -10.03 13.05
N TYR A 436 -3.02 -11.00 13.59
CA TYR A 436 -2.43 -12.09 14.37
C TYR A 436 -1.62 -13.05 13.49
N ALA A 437 -2.07 -13.31 12.26
CA ALA A 437 -1.31 -14.10 11.29
C ALA A 437 0.06 -13.46 10.97
N VAL A 438 0.11 -12.16 10.65
CA VAL A 438 1.38 -11.47 10.35
C VAL A 438 2.27 -11.41 11.59
N LYS A 439 1.71 -11.13 12.78
CA LYS A 439 2.48 -11.15 14.05
C LYS A 439 3.11 -12.52 14.31
N LEU A 440 2.38 -13.60 14.06
CA LEU A 440 2.90 -14.94 14.23
C LEU A 440 4.04 -15.23 13.24
N LEU A 441 3.89 -14.85 11.97
CA LEU A 441 4.98 -14.95 10.97
C LEU A 441 6.21 -14.14 11.38
N LEU A 442 6.00 -12.93 11.91
CA LEU A 442 7.07 -12.05 12.39
C LEU A 442 7.92 -12.71 13.49
N GLU A 443 7.29 -13.38 14.45
CA GLU A 443 8.00 -14.10 15.50
C GLU A 443 8.83 -15.30 14.99
N PHE A 444 8.38 -15.93 13.90
CA PHE A 444 9.13 -17.01 13.24
C PHE A 444 10.29 -16.49 12.38
N THR A 445 10.19 -15.30 11.79
CA THR A 445 11.28 -14.68 11.01
C THR A 445 12.51 -14.28 11.83
N SER A 446 12.51 -14.50 13.14
CA SER A 446 13.70 -14.37 13.99
C SER A 446 14.74 -15.48 13.74
N ASP A 447 14.35 -16.55 13.05
CA ASP A 447 15.21 -17.70 12.70
C ASP A 447 15.34 -17.79 11.16
N GLU A 448 16.56 -17.98 10.69
CA GLU A 448 16.92 -17.98 9.27
C GLU A 448 16.25 -19.13 8.50
N ALA A 449 16.16 -20.32 9.10
CA ALA A 449 15.57 -21.49 8.44
C ALA A 449 14.07 -21.27 8.17
N TYR A 450 13.38 -20.57 9.07
CA TYR A 450 11.96 -20.28 8.91
C TYR A 450 11.70 -19.12 7.95
N CYS A 451 12.62 -18.16 7.80
CA CYS A 451 12.55 -17.18 6.72
C CYS A 451 12.49 -17.85 5.35
N ILE A 452 13.39 -18.81 5.09
CA ILE A 452 13.42 -19.57 3.83
C ILE A 452 12.12 -20.40 3.67
N LYS A 453 11.68 -21.06 4.74
CA LYS A 453 10.41 -21.83 4.73
C LYS A 453 9.23 -20.93 4.36
N ILE A 454 9.09 -19.76 4.97
CA ILE A 454 8.01 -18.80 4.67
C ILE A 454 8.10 -18.33 3.21
N ALA A 455 9.29 -18.00 2.70
CA ALA A 455 9.48 -17.56 1.32
C ALA A 455 9.08 -18.63 0.30
N SER A 456 9.31 -19.90 0.62
CA SER A 456 8.97 -21.05 -0.24
C SER A 456 7.47 -21.37 -0.29
N GLU A 457 6.67 -20.86 0.66
CA GLU A 457 5.24 -21.12 0.71
C GLU A 457 4.48 -20.35 -0.39
N LYS A 458 3.60 -21.07 -1.09
CA LYS A 458 2.94 -20.57 -2.29
C LYS A 458 2.10 -19.32 -1.98
N GLY A 459 2.43 -18.22 -2.64
CA GLY A 459 1.70 -16.95 -2.54
C GLY A 459 2.03 -16.13 -1.29
N ALA A 460 2.88 -16.61 -0.38
CA ALA A 460 3.22 -15.91 0.85
C ALA A 460 3.79 -14.51 0.59
N LEU A 461 4.82 -14.43 -0.27
CA LEU A 461 5.48 -13.17 -0.59
C LEU A 461 4.57 -12.20 -1.35
N VAL A 462 3.69 -12.70 -2.21
CA VAL A 462 2.73 -11.86 -2.94
C VAL A 462 1.70 -11.25 -1.98
N LEU A 463 1.16 -12.07 -1.07
CA LEU A 463 0.21 -11.61 -0.05
C LEU A 463 0.84 -10.58 0.89
N LEU A 464 2.03 -10.87 1.41
CA LEU A 464 2.78 -9.95 2.27
C LEU A 464 3.12 -8.65 1.53
N SER A 465 3.57 -8.73 0.27
CA SER A 465 3.90 -7.54 -0.54
C SER A 465 2.66 -6.68 -0.83
N SER A 466 1.53 -7.33 -1.14
CA SER A 466 0.25 -6.64 -1.33
C SER A 466 -0.24 -5.96 -0.04
N MET A 467 -0.09 -6.62 1.11
CA MET A 467 -0.42 -6.04 2.42
C MET A 467 0.49 -4.89 2.80
N ALA A 468 1.79 -4.99 2.53
CA ALA A 468 2.76 -3.92 2.77
C ALA A 468 2.45 -2.67 1.95
N GLY A 469 2.02 -2.84 0.69
CA GLY A 469 1.60 -1.73 -0.18
C GLY A 469 0.21 -1.15 0.13
N ASN A 470 -0.58 -1.76 1.03
CA ASN A 470 -1.92 -1.28 1.33
C ASN A 470 -1.91 -0.14 2.37
N LEU A 471 -2.15 1.07 1.90
CA LEU A 471 -2.18 2.29 2.73
C LEU A 471 -3.43 2.41 3.63
N GLU A 472 -4.48 1.62 3.39
CA GLU A 472 -5.73 1.67 4.16
C GLU A 472 -5.54 1.18 5.61
N HIS A 473 -4.59 0.27 5.83
CA HIS A 473 -4.30 -0.32 7.14
C HIS A 473 -2.82 -0.14 7.53
N PRO A 474 -2.41 1.05 8.02
CA PRO A 474 -1.00 1.36 8.27
C PRO A 474 -0.32 0.42 9.27
N ALA A 475 -1.05 -0.06 10.28
CA ALA A 475 -0.51 -1.01 11.26
C ALA A 475 -0.17 -2.37 10.64
N LEU A 476 -1.04 -2.89 9.76
CA LEU A 476 -0.81 -4.14 9.04
C LEU A 476 0.29 -3.99 7.99
N SER A 477 0.27 -2.89 7.24
CA SER A 477 1.32 -2.56 6.26
C SER A 477 2.70 -2.54 6.93
N LYS A 478 2.83 -1.86 8.08
CA LYS A 478 4.07 -1.83 8.86
C LYS A 478 4.53 -3.23 9.31
N LEU A 479 3.61 -4.06 9.79
CA LEU A 479 3.94 -5.42 10.23
C LEU A 479 4.39 -6.30 9.05
N ALA A 480 3.69 -6.23 7.92
CA ALA A 480 4.03 -7.00 6.71
C ALA A 480 5.39 -6.55 6.14
N GLU A 481 5.66 -5.24 6.14
CA GLU A 481 6.94 -4.68 5.72
C GLU A 481 8.10 -5.16 6.61
N GLU A 482 7.89 -5.22 7.93
CA GLU A 482 8.90 -5.72 8.86
C GLU A 482 9.21 -7.22 8.63
N VAL A 483 8.18 -8.04 8.36
CA VAL A 483 8.37 -9.46 7.99
C VAL A 483 9.23 -9.57 6.73
N LEU A 484 8.88 -8.83 5.67
CA LEU A 484 9.62 -8.86 4.41
C LEU A 484 11.05 -8.37 4.59
N LYS A 485 11.28 -7.28 5.33
CA LYS A 485 12.61 -6.74 5.62
C LYS A 485 13.51 -7.72 6.38
N ARG A 486 12.95 -8.56 7.25
CA ARG A 486 13.71 -9.64 7.90
C ARG A 486 14.05 -10.75 6.91
N MET A 487 13.13 -11.10 6.02
CA MET A 487 13.34 -12.10 4.98
C MET A 487 14.38 -11.66 3.94
N GLU A 488 14.45 -10.36 3.64
CA GLU A 488 15.41 -9.73 2.73
C GLU A 488 16.87 -9.91 3.17
N ARG A 489 17.14 -10.29 4.42
CA ARG A 489 18.50 -10.55 4.91
C ARG A 489 19.09 -11.85 4.39
N GLN A 490 18.24 -12.79 3.99
CA GLN A 490 18.64 -14.11 3.53
C GLN A 490 18.76 -14.12 2.00
N GLU A 491 19.88 -14.64 1.48
CA GLU A 491 20.20 -14.63 0.04
C GLU A 491 19.23 -15.52 -0.76
N ASP A 492 18.86 -16.70 -0.23
CA ASP A 492 17.91 -17.62 -0.83
C ASP A 492 16.52 -17.00 -1.08
N ASN A 493 16.18 -15.94 -0.34
CA ASN A 493 14.88 -15.28 -0.46
C ASN A 493 14.85 -14.20 -1.55
N ILE A 494 15.99 -13.77 -2.09
CA ILE A 494 16.05 -12.64 -3.03
C ILE A 494 15.34 -12.95 -4.35
N GLN A 495 15.57 -14.13 -4.93
CA GLN A 495 14.87 -14.54 -6.14
C GLN A 495 13.34 -14.68 -5.92
N PRO A 496 12.85 -15.36 -4.86
CA PRO A 496 11.43 -15.38 -4.51
C PRO A 496 10.81 -13.99 -4.31
N LEU A 497 11.52 -13.07 -3.65
CA LEU A 497 11.07 -11.69 -3.42
C LEU A 497 10.94 -10.91 -4.74
N ALA A 498 11.95 -11.02 -5.61
CA ALA A 498 11.91 -10.43 -6.94
C ALA A 498 10.76 -11.00 -7.79
N ALA A 499 10.50 -12.32 -7.70
CA ALA A 499 9.36 -12.94 -8.37
C ALA A 499 8.00 -12.45 -7.84
N ALA A 500 7.94 -11.97 -6.59
CA ALA A 500 6.77 -11.32 -6.01
C ALA A 500 6.66 -9.81 -6.35
N GLY A 501 7.58 -9.27 -7.16
CA GLY A 501 7.61 -7.88 -7.60
C GLY A 501 8.44 -6.94 -6.70
N ARG A 502 9.12 -7.46 -5.68
CA ARG A 502 9.98 -6.67 -4.76
C ARG A 502 11.42 -6.71 -5.28
N PHE A 503 11.74 -5.84 -6.24
CA PHE A 503 13.07 -5.83 -6.89
C PHE A 503 14.15 -5.07 -6.11
N GLU A 504 13.79 -4.17 -5.20
CA GLU A 504 14.77 -3.36 -4.43
C GLU A 504 15.86 -4.19 -3.75
N PRO A 505 15.57 -5.30 -3.02
CA PRO A 505 16.61 -6.11 -2.38
C PRO A 505 17.60 -6.75 -3.36
N LEU A 506 17.14 -7.07 -4.58
CA LEU A 506 17.96 -7.58 -5.68
C LEU A 506 18.80 -6.46 -6.27
N LEU A 507 18.20 -5.29 -6.51
CA LEU A 507 18.86 -4.14 -7.14
C LEU A 507 19.94 -3.54 -6.23
N THR A 508 19.66 -3.38 -4.93
CA THR A 508 20.66 -2.92 -3.96
C THR A 508 21.89 -3.84 -3.98
N ARG A 509 21.70 -5.17 -3.99
CA ARG A 509 22.81 -6.14 -4.04
C ARG A 509 23.54 -6.14 -5.38
N LEU A 510 22.82 -6.01 -6.48
CA LEU A 510 23.41 -5.93 -7.82
C LEU A 510 24.23 -4.66 -8.01
N CYS A 511 23.84 -3.54 -7.41
CA CYS A 511 24.54 -2.26 -7.55
C CYS A 511 25.68 -2.09 -6.53
N GLU A 512 25.45 -2.45 -5.26
CA GLU A 512 26.32 -2.12 -4.13
C GLU A 512 27.07 -3.33 -3.54
N GLY A 513 26.73 -4.56 -3.94
CA GLY A 513 27.34 -5.78 -3.40
C GLY A 513 28.80 -6.01 -3.78
N SER A 514 29.41 -7.05 -3.20
CA SER A 514 30.70 -7.58 -3.66
C SER A 514 30.56 -8.19 -5.05
N ASP A 515 31.67 -8.41 -5.75
CA ASP A 515 31.65 -8.98 -7.10
C ASP A 515 30.93 -10.32 -7.16
N ASP A 516 31.16 -11.22 -6.20
CA ASP A 516 30.49 -12.52 -6.15
C ASP A 516 28.97 -12.38 -6.01
N VAL A 517 28.51 -11.49 -5.12
CA VAL A 517 27.08 -11.19 -4.92
C VAL A 517 26.48 -10.58 -6.18
N LYS A 518 27.18 -9.65 -6.84
CA LYS A 518 26.72 -9.04 -8.08
C LYS A 518 26.57 -10.07 -9.20
N ILE A 519 27.51 -10.99 -9.31
CA ILE A 519 27.49 -12.09 -10.30
C ILE A 519 26.29 -13.01 -10.03
N GLU A 520 26.04 -13.35 -8.77
CA GLU A 520 24.86 -14.15 -8.40
C GLU A 520 23.55 -13.41 -8.73
N MET A 521 23.43 -12.13 -8.39
CA MET A 521 22.25 -11.32 -8.72
C MET A 521 22.03 -11.21 -10.23
N ALA A 522 23.11 -11.04 -11.02
CA ALA A 522 23.04 -11.06 -12.47
C ALA A 522 22.53 -12.43 -12.99
N SER A 523 22.97 -13.54 -12.38
CA SER A 523 22.48 -14.88 -12.72
C SER A 523 20.99 -15.04 -12.44
N ILE A 524 20.50 -14.46 -11.34
CA ILE A 524 19.05 -14.42 -11.03
C ILE A 524 18.30 -13.64 -12.11
N VAL A 525 18.73 -12.42 -12.45
CA VAL A 525 18.11 -11.60 -13.52
C VAL A 525 18.10 -12.34 -14.85
N GLY A 526 19.18 -13.03 -15.21
CA GLY A 526 19.28 -13.80 -16.45
C GLY A 526 18.32 -14.98 -16.54
N ARG A 527 18.00 -15.64 -15.42
CA ARG A 527 17.10 -16.81 -15.37
C ARG A 527 15.62 -16.45 -15.14
N MET A 528 15.33 -15.24 -14.69
CA MET A 528 13.98 -14.82 -14.32
C MET A 528 13.10 -14.52 -15.54
N THR A 529 11.81 -14.85 -15.44
CA THR A 529 10.78 -14.37 -16.37
C THR A 529 10.27 -13.01 -15.90
N LEU A 530 10.74 -11.95 -16.55
CA LEU A 530 10.47 -10.55 -16.16
C LEU A 530 9.33 -9.95 -16.99
N THR A 531 8.49 -9.14 -16.35
CA THR A 531 7.49 -8.29 -17.05
C THR A 531 8.16 -7.09 -17.69
N ASN A 532 7.54 -6.45 -18.68
CA ASN A 532 8.12 -5.28 -19.35
C ASN A 532 8.48 -4.16 -18.36
N GLY A 533 7.59 -3.83 -17.41
CA GLY A 533 7.89 -2.82 -16.38
C GLY A 533 9.07 -3.19 -15.48
N SER A 534 9.21 -4.47 -15.11
CA SER A 534 10.38 -4.90 -14.31
C SER A 534 11.69 -4.89 -15.12
N LYS A 535 11.65 -5.22 -16.42
CA LYS A 535 12.81 -5.12 -17.30
C LYS A 535 13.30 -3.68 -17.45
N GLU A 536 12.37 -2.73 -17.57
CA GLU A 536 12.69 -1.30 -17.63
C GLU A 536 13.36 -0.84 -16.32
N GLN A 537 12.73 -1.12 -15.17
CA GLN A 537 13.28 -0.75 -13.87
C GLN A 537 14.68 -1.32 -13.62
N ILE A 538 14.89 -2.61 -13.91
CA ILE A 538 16.18 -3.27 -13.72
C ILE A 538 17.23 -2.69 -14.66
N ALA A 539 16.89 -2.48 -15.94
CA ALA A 539 17.83 -1.90 -16.91
C ALA A 539 18.27 -0.49 -16.48
N GLN A 540 17.34 0.38 -16.10
CA GLN A 540 17.62 1.76 -15.68
C GLN A 540 18.64 1.84 -14.54
N GLN A 541 18.57 0.92 -13.58
CA GLN A 541 19.41 0.97 -12.38
C GLN A 541 20.70 0.14 -12.49
N SER A 542 20.72 -0.94 -13.30
CA SER A 542 21.80 -1.94 -13.26
C SER A 542 22.57 -2.14 -14.57
N ALA A 543 22.12 -1.57 -15.70
CA ALA A 543 22.74 -1.83 -17.01
C ALA A 543 24.25 -1.56 -17.03
N LYS A 544 24.70 -0.43 -16.46
CA LYS A 544 26.13 -0.10 -16.37
C LYS A 544 26.94 -1.14 -15.58
N ILE A 545 26.41 -1.61 -14.45
CA ILE A 545 27.08 -2.61 -13.62
C ILE A 545 27.16 -3.95 -14.35
N LEU A 546 26.09 -4.36 -15.04
CA LEU A 546 26.10 -5.57 -15.85
C LEU A 546 27.15 -5.52 -16.96
N VAL A 547 27.33 -4.35 -17.60
CA VAL A 547 28.39 -4.12 -18.60
C VAL A 547 29.79 -4.19 -17.97
N GLU A 548 30.00 -3.57 -16.81
CA GLU A 548 31.27 -3.65 -16.08
C GLU A 548 31.64 -5.11 -15.72
N LEU A 549 30.66 -5.93 -15.33
CA LEU A 549 30.86 -7.34 -15.00
C LEU A 549 31.25 -8.22 -16.21
N LEU A 550 30.98 -7.81 -17.45
CA LEU A 550 31.42 -8.55 -18.66
C LEU A 550 32.95 -8.65 -18.78
N SER A 551 33.66 -7.69 -18.21
CA SER A 551 35.12 -7.66 -18.17
C SER A 551 35.69 -8.74 -17.24
N LYS A 552 34.88 -9.28 -16.32
CA LYS A 552 35.26 -10.31 -15.35
C LYS A 552 34.93 -11.71 -15.89
N PRO A 553 35.86 -12.68 -15.87
CA PRO A 553 35.62 -14.02 -16.41
C PRO A 553 34.42 -14.72 -15.76
N GLU A 554 34.31 -14.66 -14.44
CA GLU A 554 33.25 -15.32 -13.65
C GLU A 554 31.89 -14.62 -13.83
N GLY A 555 31.90 -13.32 -14.09
CA GLY A 555 30.70 -12.51 -14.30
C GLY A 555 30.18 -12.49 -15.73
N ARG A 556 30.98 -12.93 -16.71
CA ARG A 556 30.64 -12.83 -18.13
C ARG A 556 29.35 -13.57 -18.49
N ALA A 557 29.23 -14.85 -18.12
CA ALA A 557 28.05 -15.64 -18.48
C ALA A 557 26.75 -15.11 -17.83
N PRO A 558 26.73 -14.84 -16.50
CA PRO A 558 25.54 -14.27 -15.86
C PRO A 558 25.14 -12.90 -16.40
N SER A 559 26.11 -12.01 -16.64
CA SER A 559 25.84 -10.68 -17.17
C SER A 559 25.36 -10.71 -18.62
N LEU A 560 25.92 -11.56 -19.48
CA LEU A 560 25.40 -11.74 -20.85
C LEU A 560 23.96 -12.22 -20.84
N GLN A 561 23.62 -13.19 -19.97
CA GLN A 561 22.26 -13.71 -19.88
C GLN A 561 21.28 -12.66 -19.34
N ALA A 562 21.70 -11.85 -18.36
CA ALA A 562 20.92 -10.73 -17.85
C ALA A 562 20.69 -9.66 -18.93
N LEU A 563 21.74 -9.21 -19.62
CA LEU A 563 21.65 -8.23 -20.70
C LEU A 563 20.78 -8.72 -21.85
N TYR A 564 20.89 -9.99 -22.22
CA TYR A 564 20.00 -10.61 -23.20
C TYR A 564 18.53 -10.52 -22.77
N ASN A 565 18.21 -10.92 -21.52
CA ASN A 565 16.84 -10.85 -20.99
C ASN A 565 16.31 -9.41 -20.98
N LEU A 566 17.12 -8.44 -20.56
CA LEU A 566 16.74 -7.02 -20.53
C LEU A 566 16.59 -6.42 -21.94
N SER A 567 17.43 -6.81 -22.90
CA SER A 567 17.40 -6.33 -24.29
C SER A 567 16.18 -6.79 -25.07
N SER A 568 15.47 -7.83 -24.60
CA SER A 568 14.25 -8.33 -25.25
C SER A 568 13.06 -7.36 -25.16
N LEU A 569 13.19 -6.25 -24.40
CA LEU A 569 12.27 -5.13 -24.41
C LEU A 569 12.87 -3.99 -25.24
N ASP A 570 12.20 -3.62 -26.32
CA ASP A 570 12.67 -2.61 -27.27
C ASP A 570 12.97 -1.25 -26.61
N ASP A 571 12.16 -0.83 -25.64
CA ASP A 571 12.33 0.45 -24.92
C ASP A 571 13.65 0.50 -24.12
N ASN A 572 14.21 -0.66 -23.76
CA ASN A 572 15.49 -0.73 -23.05
C ASN A 572 16.70 -0.46 -23.96
N ALA A 573 16.55 -0.46 -25.29
CA ALA A 573 17.66 -0.28 -26.21
C ALA A 573 18.43 1.02 -25.92
N THR A 574 17.73 2.12 -25.64
CA THR A 574 18.34 3.41 -25.29
C THR A 574 19.22 3.32 -24.05
N ILE A 575 18.68 2.77 -22.96
CA ILE A 575 19.36 2.63 -21.66
C ILE A 575 20.62 1.77 -21.79
N LEU A 576 20.51 0.66 -22.54
CA LEU A 576 21.62 -0.26 -22.76
C LEU A 576 22.72 0.39 -23.62
N VAL A 577 22.35 1.13 -24.67
CA VAL A 577 23.30 1.85 -25.51
C VAL A 577 24.05 2.93 -24.72
N GLU A 578 23.34 3.73 -23.91
CA GLU A 578 23.95 4.75 -23.03
C GLU A 578 24.89 4.12 -21.99
N SER A 579 24.66 2.86 -21.62
CA SER A 579 25.52 2.09 -20.72
C SER A 579 26.78 1.51 -21.38
N SER A 580 27.08 1.87 -22.64
CA SER A 580 28.23 1.35 -23.40
C SER A 580 28.19 -0.18 -23.59
N VAL A 581 26.99 -0.75 -23.75
CA VAL A 581 26.84 -2.20 -23.97
C VAL A 581 27.42 -2.64 -25.33
N LEU A 582 27.31 -1.80 -26.37
CA LEU A 582 27.69 -2.19 -27.73
C LEU A 582 29.20 -2.50 -27.86
N PRO A 583 30.12 -1.64 -27.38
CA PRO A 583 31.55 -1.95 -27.36
C PRO A 583 31.87 -3.25 -26.62
N ALA A 584 31.28 -3.46 -25.44
CA ALA A 584 31.54 -4.65 -24.65
C ALA A 584 31.07 -5.94 -25.35
N LEU A 585 29.94 -5.90 -26.07
CA LEU A 585 29.42 -7.06 -26.78
C LEU A 585 30.16 -7.32 -28.10
N THR A 586 30.61 -6.28 -28.81
CA THR A 586 31.39 -6.46 -30.05
C THR A 586 32.80 -7.00 -29.76
N ASP A 587 33.41 -6.61 -28.64
CA ASP A 587 34.68 -7.19 -28.19
C ASP A 587 34.56 -8.70 -27.97
N ILE A 588 33.48 -9.14 -27.29
CA ILE A 588 33.19 -10.57 -27.06
C ILE A 588 32.92 -11.29 -28.39
N LEU A 589 32.19 -10.65 -29.31
CA LEU A 589 31.85 -11.23 -30.60
C LEU A 589 33.09 -11.42 -31.50
N PHE A 590 33.96 -10.40 -31.59
CA PHE A 590 35.05 -10.35 -32.59
C PHE A 590 36.44 -10.66 -32.05
N GLU A 591 36.83 -10.14 -30.88
CA GLU A 591 38.25 -10.11 -30.48
C GLU A 591 38.67 -11.35 -29.67
N ASN A 592 37.76 -11.99 -28.92
CA ASN A 592 38.10 -13.13 -28.06
C ASN A 592 37.99 -14.48 -28.78
N GLN A 593 39.09 -15.00 -29.30
CA GLN A 593 39.13 -16.36 -29.88
C GLN A 593 38.87 -17.49 -28.86
N ASN A 594 39.09 -17.21 -27.57
CA ASN A 594 38.93 -18.16 -26.47
C ASN A 594 37.54 -18.15 -25.82
N ASP A 595 36.65 -17.21 -26.19
CA ASP A 595 35.30 -17.16 -25.61
C ASP A 595 34.42 -18.30 -26.16
N SER A 596 33.57 -18.86 -25.28
CA SER A 596 32.62 -19.93 -25.63
C SER A 596 31.73 -19.50 -26.80
N LEU A 597 31.39 -20.44 -27.69
CA LEU A 597 30.43 -20.21 -28.77
C LEU A 597 29.09 -19.69 -28.24
N GLU A 598 28.69 -20.12 -27.04
CA GLU A 598 27.48 -19.65 -26.35
C GLU A 598 27.56 -18.16 -25.98
N PHE A 599 28.74 -17.65 -25.62
CA PHE A 599 28.91 -16.23 -25.29
C PHE A 599 28.80 -15.36 -26.54
N LYS A 600 29.36 -15.82 -27.67
CA LYS A 600 29.23 -15.15 -28.96
C LYS A 600 27.78 -15.12 -29.44
N GLU A 601 27.05 -16.21 -29.24
CA GLU A 601 25.62 -16.29 -29.56
C GLU A 601 24.79 -15.32 -28.71
N LEU A 602 24.98 -15.30 -27.39
CA LEU A 602 24.28 -14.37 -26.49
C LEU A 602 24.62 -12.91 -26.81
N ALA A 603 25.90 -12.61 -27.07
CA ALA A 603 26.34 -11.27 -27.45
C ALA A 603 25.69 -10.84 -28.77
N ALA A 604 25.77 -11.67 -29.82
CA ALA A 604 25.14 -11.39 -31.10
C ALA A 604 23.62 -11.21 -30.98
N SER A 605 22.95 -12.05 -30.19
CA SER A 605 21.50 -11.96 -29.97
C SER A 605 21.10 -10.69 -29.24
N THR A 606 21.89 -10.26 -28.26
CA THR A 606 21.69 -9.01 -27.51
C THR A 606 21.90 -7.79 -28.41
N ILE A 607 22.98 -7.77 -29.21
CA ILE A 607 23.22 -6.71 -30.21
C ILE A 607 22.05 -6.66 -31.19
N ALA A 608 21.60 -7.82 -31.70
CA ALA A 608 20.51 -7.90 -32.65
C ALA A 608 19.21 -7.28 -32.11
N ASN A 609 18.90 -7.50 -30.83
CA ASN A 609 17.73 -6.90 -30.18
C ASN A 609 17.88 -5.37 -30.11
N ILE A 610 19.05 -4.87 -29.70
CA ILE A 610 19.33 -3.42 -29.58
C ILE A 610 19.20 -2.71 -30.94
N VAL A 611 19.72 -3.31 -32.02
CA VAL A 611 19.73 -2.68 -33.35
C VAL A 611 18.46 -2.89 -34.16
N SER A 612 17.48 -3.63 -33.62
CA SER A 612 16.24 -3.96 -34.34
C SER A 612 15.38 -2.72 -34.63
N ASN A 613 15.45 -1.70 -33.76
CA ASN A 613 14.74 -0.43 -33.95
C ASN A 613 15.72 0.72 -34.21
N PRO A 614 15.48 1.58 -35.21
CA PRO A 614 16.35 2.72 -35.53
C PRO A 614 16.27 3.84 -34.49
N GLY A 615 17.29 4.71 -34.47
CA GLY A 615 17.31 5.95 -33.69
C GLY A 615 18.32 6.00 -32.54
N HIS A 616 18.42 4.95 -31.72
CA HIS A 616 19.21 5.00 -30.48
C HIS A 616 20.68 4.59 -30.65
N TRP A 617 20.96 3.60 -31.49
CA TRP A 617 22.31 3.05 -31.68
C TRP A 617 23.13 3.74 -32.78
N GLU A 618 22.50 4.53 -33.66
CA GLU A 618 23.12 5.09 -34.88
C GLU A 618 24.26 6.08 -34.59
N LEU A 619 24.17 6.78 -33.46
CA LEU A 619 25.16 7.75 -32.99
C LEU A 619 26.11 7.16 -31.93
N ALA A 620 25.84 5.93 -31.47
CA ALA A 620 26.62 5.28 -30.45
C ALA A 620 27.86 4.62 -31.06
N SER A 621 28.90 4.50 -30.24
CA SER A 621 30.07 3.72 -30.62
C SER A 621 29.78 2.23 -30.47
N ALA A 622 30.10 1.47 -31.52
CA ALA A 622 30.00 0.03 -31.60
C ALA A 622 31.20 -0.69 -31.00
N ASP A 623 32.39 -0.07 -30.93
CA ASP A 623 33.62 -0.69 -30.44
C ASP A 623 34.49 0.29 -29.64
N ASN A 624 35.55 -0.21 -28.99
CA ASN A 624 36.46 0.64 -28.22
C ASN A 624 37.28 1.63 -29.07
N LYS A 625 37.21 1.52 -30.40
CA LYS A 625 37.96 2.36 -31.36
C LYS A 625 37.12 3.56 -31.84
N GLY A 626 35.87 3.68 -31.39
CA GLY A 626 35.00 4.79 -31.75
C GLY A 626 34.22 4.56 -33.05
N HIS A 627 34.28 3.37 -33.66
CA HIS A 627 33.50 3.08 -34.86
C HIS A 627 32.03 2.98 -34.50
N SER A 628 31.14 3.29 -35.45
CA SER A 628 29.69 3.09 -35.32
C SER A 628 29.25 1.74 -35.89
N MET A 629 28.03 1.29 -35.58
CA MET A 629 27.53 -0.02 -36.05
C MET A 629 27.44 -0.11 -37.59
N GLN A 630 27.32 1.04 -38.26
CA GLN A 630 27.26 1.16 -39.71
C GLN A 630 28.62 1.33 -40.39
N SER A 631 29.73 1.32 -39.64
CA SER A 631 31.06 1.49 -40.22
C SER A 631 31.48 0.30 -41.09
N GLU A 632 32.34 0.56 -42.08
CA GLU A 632 32.95 -0.48 -42.92
C GLU A 632 33.61 -1.60 -42.08
N SER A 633 34.36 -1.23 -41.05
CA SER A 633 35.06 -2.16 -40.16
C SER A 633 34.12 -3.15 -39.47
N ILE A 634 33.00 -2.67 -38.93
CA ILE A 634 32.02 -3.50 -38.22
C ILE A 634 31.26 -4.40 -39.21
N ILE A 635 30.82 -3.86 -40.35
CA ILE A 635 30.12 -4.64 -41.37
C ILE A 635 31.00 -5.76 -41.91
N PHE A 636 32.27 -5.49 -42.22
CA PHE A 636 33.19 -6.53 -42.71
C PHE A 636 33.46 -7.59 -41.64
N SER A 637 33.56 -7.18 -40.37
CA SER A 637 33.73 -8.12 -39.25
C SER A 637 32.51 -9.03 -39.08
N LEU A 638 31.29 -8.48 -39.17
CA LEU A 638 30.03 -9.25 -39.14
C LEU A 638 29.94 -10.23 -40.32
N LEU A 639 30.33 -9.81 -41.53
CA LEU A 639 30.33 -10.70 -42.70
C LEU A 639 31.38 -11.82 -42.57
N GLY A 640 32.57 -11.49 -42.06
CA GLY A 640 33.65 -12.46 -41.87
C GLY A 640 33.30 -13.57 -40.87
N ILE A 641 32.60 -13.21 -39.78
CA ILE A 641 32.28 -14.15 -38.71
C ILE A 641 31.20 -15.18 -39.09
N LEU A 642 30.35 -14.89 -40.08
CA LEU A 642 29.28 -15.80 -40.55
C LEU A 642 29.81 -17.18 -40.94
N SER A 643 31.04 -17.28 -41.45
CA SER A 643 31.64 -18.55 -41.86
C SER A 643 32.20 -19.40 -40.71
N VAL A 644 32.34 -18.82 -39.50
CA VAL A 644 33.09 -19.40 -38.38
C VAL A 644 32.18 -19.81 -37.21
N VAL A 645 31.00 -19.21 -37.08
CA VAL A 645 30.13 -19.36 -35.88
C VAL A 645 29.03 -20.41 -36.05
N SER A 646 28.38 -20.78 -34.95
CA SER A 646 27.26 -21.72 -34.92
C SER A 646 26.06 -21.21 -35.74
N PRO A 647 25.15 -22.09 -36.23
CA PRO A 647 23.94 -21.68 -36.95
C PRO A 647 23.06 -20.67 -36.20
N HIS A 648 22.91 -20.85 -34.88
CA HIS A 648 22.18 -19.90 -34.04
C HIS A 648 22.87 -18.53 -33.99
N CYS A 649 24.19 -18.50 -33.83
CA CYS A 649 24.94 -17.24 -33.88
C CYS A 649 24.91 -16.62 -35.29
N GLN A 650 24.94 -17.42 -36.36
CA GLN A 650 24.77 -16.93 -37.74
C GLN A 650 23.41 -16.24 -37.89
N ALA A 651 22.33 -16.79 -37.32
CA ALA A 651 21.00 -16.20 -37.37
C ALA A 651 20.98 -14.84 -36.67
N SER A 652 21.58 -14.75 -35.50
CA SER A 652 21.71 -13.49 -34.76
C SER A 652 22.56 -12.47 -35.52
N VAL A 653 23.68 -12.87 -36.14
CA VAL A 653 24.52 -11.97 -36.97
C VAL A 653 23.76 -11.48 -38.20
N LEU A 654 23.01 -12.34 -38.89
CA LEU A 654 22.13 -11.91 -39.99
C LEU A 654 21.02 -10.96 -39.49
N ARG A 655 20.50 -11.17 -38.28
CA ARG A 655 19.52 -10.28 -37.65
C ARG A 655 20.13 -8.91 -37.30
N ILE A 656 21.39 -8.85 -36.85
CA ILE A 656 22.13 -7.59 -36.68
C ILE A 656 22.19 -6.85 -38.02
N LEU A 657 22.67 -7.52 -39.08
CA LEU A 657 22.79 -6.94 -40.43
C LEU A 657 21.42 -6.45 -40.94
N CYS A 658 20.34 -7.20 -40.71
CA CYS A 658 18.98 -6.78 -41.04
C CYS A 658 18.54 -5.54 -40.26
N GLY A 659 18.79 -5.49 -38.95
CA GLY A 659 18.41 -4.38 -38.09
C GLY A 659 19.10 -3.08 -38.51
N ILE A 660 20.42 -3.11 -38.67
CA ILE A 660 21.19 -1.94 -39.09
C ILE A 660 20.89 -1.53 -40.53
N ALA A 661 20.63 -2.47 -41.45
CA ALA A 661 20.23 -2.17 -42.83
C ALA A 661 18.77 -1.70 -42.95
N SER A 662 17.94 -1.90 -41.93
CA SER A 662 16.55 -1.42 -41.90
C SER A 662 16.43 0.03 -41.44
N SER A 663 17.47 0.61 -40.82
CA SER A 663 17.47 2.00 -40.38
C SER A 663 17.42 2.97 -41.58
N PRO A 664 16.51 3.95 -41.59
CA PRO A 664 16.50 4.99 -42.63
C PRO A 664 17.80 5.80 -42.72
N GLN A 665 18.50 5.99 -41.60
CA GLN A 665 19.73 6.79 -41.54
C GLN A 665 20.97 5.98 -41.93
N ALA A 666 21.00 4.69 -41.61
CA ALA A 666 22.18 3.83 -41.84
C ALA A 666 22.09 2.97 -43.10
N ALA A 667 20.88 2.70 -43.63
CA ALA A 667 20.68 1.72 -44.71
C ALA A 667 21.55 1.95 -45.94
N GLU A 668 21.77 3.19 -46.35
CA GLU A 668 22.59 3.49 -47.54
C GLU A 668 24.05 3.10 -47.34
N SER A 669 24.66 3.54 -46.22
CA SER A 669 26.05 3.19 -45.88
C SER A 669 26.20 1.69 -45.65
N VAL A 670 25.33 1.07 -44.86
CA VAL A 670 25.38 -0.36 -44.55
C VAL A 670 25.28 -1.21 -45.81
N THR A 671 24.27 -0.99 -46.66
CA THR A 671 24.09 -1.79 -47.88
C THR A 671 25.25 -1.59 -48.87
N THR A 672 25.84 -0.40 -48.91
CA THR A 672 27.04 -0.11 -49.70
C THR A 672 28.25 -0.89 -49.17
N HIS A 673 28.48 -0.90 -47.86
CA HIS A 673 29.55 -1.71 -47.27
C HIS A 673 29.32 -3.21 -47.46
N ILE A 674 28.07 -3.71 -47.33
CA ILE A 674 27.75 -5.11 -47.61
C ILE A 674 28.10 -5.47 -49.06
N LYS A 675 27.81 -4.59 -50.02
CA LYS A 675 28.21 -4.80 -51.42
C LYS A 675 29.73 -4.90 -51.58
N PHE A 676 30.49 -3.94 -51.04
CA PHE A 676 31.94 -3.90 -51.22
C PHE A 676 32.70 -4.99 -50.44
N GLY A 677 32.13 -5.51 -49.35
CA GLY A 677 32.70 -6.60 -48.56
C GLY A 677 32.37 -8.01 -49.06
N ASP A 678 32.08 -8.18 -50.35
CA ASP A 678 31.58 -9.45 -50.94
C ASP A 678 30.34 -10.02 -50.22
N GLY A 679 29.61 -9.21 -49.45
CA GLY A 679 28.52 -9.65 -48.60
C GLY A 679 27.35 -10.26 -49.36
N ILE A 680 27.10 -9.83 -50.60
CA ILE A 680 26.10 -10.47 -51.49
C ILE A 680 26.45 -11.95 -51.69
N LYS A 681 27.70 -12.28 -51.99
CA LYS A 681 28.17 -13.67 -52.15
C LYS A 681 28.09 -14.45 -50.85
N THR A 682 28.42 -13.81 -49.73
CA THR A 682 28.36 -14.42 -48.40
C THR A 682 26.93 -14.74 -47.96
N ILE A 683 25.95 -13.90 -48.32
CA ILE A 683 24.54 -14.06 -47.92
C ILE A 683 23.81 -15.10 -48.78
N ILE A 684 24.08 -15.17 -50.09
CA ILE A 684 23.36 -16.04 -51.04
C ILE A 684 23.21 -17.51 -50.58
N PRO A 685 24.25 -18.18 -50.04
CA PRO A 685 24.15 -19.56 -49.55
C PRO A 685 23.07 -19.75 -48.48
N PHE A 686 22.78 -18.73 -47.67
CA PHE A 686 21.78 -18.82 -46.60
C PHE A 686 20.33 -18.83 -47.10
N LEU A 687 20.07 -18.48 -48.36
CA LEU A 687 18.72 -18.53 -48.95
C LEU A 687 18.14 -19.95 -49.03
N GLU A 688 19.00 -20.97 -49.03
CA GLU A 688 18.62 -22.40 -49.07
C GLU A 688 18.97 -23.14 -47.78
N HIS A 689 19.30 -22.42 -46.72
CA HIS A 689 19.71 -23.05 -45.47
C HIS A 689 18.58 -23.94 -44.90
N PRO A 690 18.85 -25.13 -44.32
CA PRO A 690 17.79 -25.99 -43.77
C PRO A 690 16.99 -25.33 -42.65
N GLU A 691 17.62 -24.47 -41.85
CA GLU A 691 16.98 -23.73 -40.75
C GLU A 691 16.18 -22.53 -41.26
N VAL A 692 14.90 -22.47 -40.87
CA VAL A 692 13.94 -21.44 -41.29
C VAL A 692 14.39 -20.04 -40.86
N GLU A 693 14.91 -19.89 -39.65
CA GLU A 693 15.30 -18.58 -39.11
C GLU A 693 16.44 -17.92 -39.90
N LEU A 694 17.45 -18.71 -40.27
CA LEU A 694 18.55 -18.26 -41.12
C LEU A 694 18.06 -17.82 -42.49
N ARG A 695 17.16 -18.61 -43.10
CA ARG A 695 16.56 -18.24 -44.40
C ARG A 695 15.78 -16.94 -44.30
N ILE A 696 14.89 -16.77 -43.32
CA ILE A 696 14.10 -15.54 -43.16
C ILE A 696 15.01 -14.30 -43.12
N ASN A 697 16.06 -14.34 -42.31
CA ASN A 697 16.98 -13.20 -42.21
C ASN A 697 17.79 -13.01 -43.51
N ALA A 698 18.19 -14.08 -44.20
CA ALA A 698 18.86 -14.00 -45.50
C ALA A 698 17.95 -13.40 -46.59
N PHE A 699 16.68 -13.81 -46.65
CA PHE A 699 15.67 -13.23 -47.54
C PHE A 699 15.46 -11.75 -47.23
N ARG A 700 15.36 -11.37 -45.95
CA ARG A 700 15.15 -9.99 -45.52
C ARG A 700 16.31 -9.07 -45.92
N ILE A 701 17.56 -9.47 -45.68
CA ILE A 701 18.73 -8.66 -46.08
C ILE A 701 18.86 -8.61 -47.60
N THR A 702 18.58 -9.71 -48.31
CA THR A 702 18.59 -9.76 -49.78
C THR A 702 17.53 -8.83 -50.37
N ARG A 703 16.35 -8.74 -49.75
CA ARG A 703 15.32 -7.77 -50.13
C ARG A 703 15.83 -6.33 -49.99
N LEU A 704 16.46 -6.00 -48.87
CA LEU A 704 17.03 -4.65 -48.64
C LEU A 704 18.11 -4.30 -49.67
N LEU A 705 18.97 -5.26 -50.03
CA LEU A 705 19.97 -5.12 -51.07
C LEU A 705 19.36 -4.97 -52.47
N SER A 706 18.31 -5.75 -52.78
CA SER A 706 17.66 -5.74 -54.10
C SER A 706 17.12 -4.37 -54.49
N GLY A 707 16.56 -3.62 -53.52
CA GLY A 707 16.00 -2.29 -53.78
C GLY A 707 17.03 -1.23 -54.15
N ARG A 708 18.32 -1.48 -53.90
CA ARG A 708 19.41 -0.50 -54.13
C ARG A 708 20.45 -1.00 -55.14
N PHE A 709 20.76 -2.29 -55.11
CA PHE A 709 21.82 -2.94 -55.89
C PHE A 709 21.29 -4.11 -56.71
N GLY A 710 20.10 -3.96 -57.31
CA GLY A 710 19.45 -5.02 -58.09
C GLY A 710 20.32 -5.59 -59.22
N GLN A 711 21.14 -4.77 -59.90
CA GLN A 711 22.06 -5.22 -60.95
C GLN A 711 23.19 -6.10 -60.39
N ASP A 712 23.85 -5.65 -59.32
CA ASP A 712 24.93 -6.41 -58.68
C ASP A 712 24.41 -7.71 -58.07
N LEU A 713 23.24 -7.66 -57.44
CA LEU A 713 22.57 -8.84 -56.90
C LEU A 713 22.21 -9.83 -58.03
N LEU A 714 21.70 -9.33 -59.16
CA LEU A 714 21.40 -10.17 -60.32
C LEU A 714 22.66 -10.85 -60.89
N HIS A 715 23.78 -10.14 -60.94
CA HIS A 715 25.07 -10.68 -61.38
C HIS A 715 25.51 -11.88 -60.54
N GLU A 716 25.27 -11.85 -59.23
CA GLU A 716 25.64 -12.94 -58.31
C GLU A 716 24.59 -14.07 -58.24
N LEU A 717 23.30 -13.76 -58.36
CA LEU A 717 22.23 -14.78 -58.31
C LEU A 717 22.19 -15.69 -59.55
N LYS A 718 22.62 -15.18 -60.72
CA LYS A 718 22.60 -15.92 -61.99
C LYS A 718 23.54 -17.13 -61.99
N PRO A 719 24.86 -16.99 -61.72
CA PRO A 719 25.79 -18.13 -61.68
C PRO A 719 25.40 -19.20 -60.66
N CYS A 720 24.77 -18.78 -59.55
CA CYS A 720 24.36 -19.68 -58.47
C CYS A 720 23.00 -20.35 -58.70
N ASN A 721 22.34 -20.10 -59.84
CA ASN A 721 21.01 -20.63 -60.18
C ASN A 721 19.94 -20.39 -59.09
N LYS A 722 19.97 -19.20 -58.45
CA LYS A 722 19.05 -18.87 -57.35
C LYS A 722 17.78 -18.17 -57.80
N LEU A 723 17.68 -17.74 -59.06
CA LEU A 723 16.45 -17.15 -59.60
C LEU A 723 15.27 -18.14 -59.62
N PRO A 724 15.41 -19.41 -60.05
CA PRO A 724 14.34 -20.40 -59.93
C PRO A 724 13.95 -20.72 -58.50
N LEU A 725 14.91 -20.70 -57.55
CA LEU A 725 14.64 -20.90 -56.13
C LEU A 725 13.69 -19.82 -55.58
N LEU A 726 13.89 -18.55 -55.92
CA LEU A 726 13.02 -17.45 -55.48
C LEU A 726 11.58 -17.66 -55.97
N LYS A 727 11.42 -18.16 -57.20
CA LYS A 727 10.12 -18.55 -57.76
C LYS A 727 9.52 -19.73 -57.02
N GLU A 728 10.30 -20.79 -56.80
CA GLU A 728 9.86 -21.98 -56.06
C GLU A 728 9.37 -21.58 -54.67
N LYS A 729 10.17 -20.83 -53.91
CA LYS A 729 9.83 -20.40 -52.55
C LYS A 729 8.61 -19.49 -52.49
N LEU A 730 8.37 -18.68 -53.51
CA LEU A 730 7.16 -17.88 -53.62
C LEU A 730 5.90 -18.73 -53.84
N MET A 731 6.03 -19.83 -54.60
CA MET A 731 4.94 -20.75 -54.96
C MET A 731 4.77 -21.93 -53.97
N ASP A 732 5.76 -22.15 -53.11
CA ASP A 732 5.78 -23.21 -52.10
C ASP A 732 4.81 -22.87 -50.95
N ASP A 733 3.78 -23.70 -50.78
CA ASP A 733 2.80 -23.56 -49.68
C ASP A 733 3.41 -23.88 -48.30
N THR A 734 4.58 -24.54 -48.26
CA THR A 734 5.30 -24.86 -47.02
C THR A 734 6.24 -23.72 -46.57
N SER A 735 6.50 -22.73 -47.43
CA SER A 735 7.28 -21.54 -47.09
C SER A 735 6.51 -20.56 -46.21
N THR A 736 7.24 -19.85 -45.34
CA THR A 736 6.64 -18.86 -44.44
C THR A 736 6.12 -17.65 -45.23
N ASP A 737 5.11 -16.96 -44.68
CA ASP A 737 4.54 -15.76 -45.31
C ASP A 737 5.59 -14.65 -45.47
N GLY A 738 6.59 -14.59 -44.58
CA GLY A 738 7.73 -13.69 -44.65
C GLY A 738 8.70 -14.02 -45.79
N GLU A 739 9.11 -15.28 -45.93
CA GLU A 739 9.98 -15.71 -47.04
C GLU A 739 9.32 -15.45 -48.40
N ARG A 740 8.03 -15.76 -48.54
CA ARG A 740 7.26 -15.49 -49.76
C ARG A 740 7.20 -14.00 -50.05
N SER A 741 6.94 -13.20 -49.01
CA SER A 741 6.92 -11.75 -49.10
C SER A 741 8.24 -11.19 -49.63
N ASP A 742 9.34 -11.58 -49.00
CA ASP A 742 10.66 -11.08 -49.34
C ASP A 742 11.12 -11.59 -50.70
N ALA A 743 10.83 -12.85 -51.07
CA ALA A 743 11.09 -13.40 -52.40
C ALA A 743 10.38 -12.61 -53.51
N ALA A 744 9.10 -12.26 -53.32
CA ALA A 744 8.35 -11.43 -54.27
C ALA A 744 9.00 -10.04 -54.43
N CYS A 745 9.36 -9.40 -53.32
CA CYS A 745 10.01 -8.09 -53.36
C CYS A 745 11.40 -8.14 -54.03
N ILE A 746 12.18 -9.19 -53.79
CA ILE A 746 13.47 -9.37 -54.45
C ILE A 746 13.27 -9.45 -55.96
N LEU A 747 12.41 -10.37 -56.43
CA LEU A 747 12.13 -10.53 -57.86
C LEU A 747 11.63 -9.25 -58.53
N ALA A 748 10.81 -8.47 -57.82
CA ALA A 748 10.29 -7.19 -58.28
C ALA A 748 11.38 -6.13 -58.48
N ASN A 749 12.45 -6.18 -57.69
CA ASN A 749 13.54 -5.20 -57.73
C ASN A 749 14.71 -5.64 -58.63
N LEU A 750 14.70 -6.88 -59.13
CA LEU A 750 15.75 -7.36 -60.04
C LEU A 750 15.53 -6.84 -61.47
N PRO A 751 16.57 -6.27 -62.11
CA PRO A 751 16.50 -5.76 -63.47
C PRO A 751 16.64 -6.90 -64.49
N LEU A 752 15.61 -7.75 -64.58
CA LEU A 752 15.61 -8.92 -65.45
C LEU A 752 15.36 -8.54 -66.93
N PRO A 753 16.12 -9.09 -67.89
CA PRO A 753 15.81 -8.97 -69.31
C PRO A 753 14.51 -9.71 -69.65
N GLU A 754 13.85 -9.28 -70.72
CA GLU A 754 12.51 -9.75 -71.12
C GLU A 754 12.40 -11.28 -71.24
N ASP A 755 13.44 -11.95 -71.76
CA ASP A 755 13.47 -13.41 -71.92
C ASP A 755 13.61 -14.18 -70.58
N GLU A 756 14.24 -13.57 -69.58
CA GLU A 756 14.35 -14.17 -68.24
C GLU A 756 13.08 -13.95 -67.42
N VAL A 757 12.44 -12.77 -67.56
CA VAL A 757 11.09 -12.54 -67.05
C VAL A 757 10.15 -13.63 -67.61
N LYS A 758 10.28 -13.95 -68.91
CA LYS A 758 9.57 -15.05 -69.59
C LYS A 758 9.76 -16.41 -68.98
N ALA A 759 11.01 -16.81 -68.77
CA ALA A 759 11.33 -18.09 -68.16
C ALA A 759 10.87 -18.18 -66.70
N LEU A 760 10.95 -17.06 -65.96
CA LEU A 760 10.73 -17.02 -64.53
C LEU A 760 9.25 -16.86 -64.15
N LEU A 761 8.50 -15.97 -64.82
CA LEU A 761 7.14 -15.57 -64.43
C LEU A 761 6.03 -16.13 -65.33
N GLY A 762 6.30 -17.11 -66.22
CA GLY A 762 5.33 -17.67 -67.18
C GLY A 762 3.90 -17.89 -66.64
N ALA A 763 2.91 -18.04 -67.55
CA ALA A 763 1.45 -17.91 -67.34
C ALA A 763 0.82 -18.52 -66.05
N SER A 764 1.48 -19.45 -65.37
CA SER A 764 1.10 -20.00 -64.07
C SER A 764 1.24 -19.04 -62.87
N PHE A 765 1.96 -17.91 -62.99
CA PHE A 765 2.13 -16.93 -61.89
C PHE A 765 0.85 -16.14 -61.54
N LEU A 766 -0.18 -16.25 -62.40
CA LEU A 766 -1.41 -15.45 -62.36
C LEU A 766 -2.51 -16.04 -61.45
N GLY A 767 -2.29 -17.22 -60.89
CA GLY A 767 -3.12 -17.75 -59.81
C GLY A 767 -2.69 -17.09 -58.49
N PHE A 768 -3.21 -15.90 -58.19
CA PHE A 768 -2.86 -15.20 -56.96
C PHE A 768 -3.00 -16.12 -55.72
N PRO A 769 -2.00 -16.17 -54.83
CA PRO A 769 -2.03 -17.04 -53.66
C PRO A 769 -3.25 -16.73 -52.77
N SER A 770 -3.75 -17.73 -52.04
CA SER A 770 -4.98 -17.63 -51.24
C SER A 770 -4.90 -16.61 -50.09
N LYS A 771 -3.70 -16.25 -49.63
CA LYS A 771 -3.47 -15.37 -48.47
C LYS A 771 -3.32 -13.88 -48.84
N PRO A 772 -3.94 -12.93 -48.09
CA PRO A 772 -3.92 -11.50 -48.39
C PRO A 772 -2.53 -10.88 -48.55
N LYS A 773 -1.59 -11.15 -47.63
CA LYS A 773 -0.25 -10.54 -47.71
C LYS A 773 0.53 -10.93 -48.96
N ALA A 774 0.37 -12.17 -49.42
CA ALA A 774 1.00 -12.66 -50.63
C ALA A 774 0.36 -12.05 -51.89
N LYS A 775 -0.97 -11.83 -51.90
CA LYS A 775 -1.67 -11.08 -52.96
C LYS A 775 -1.18 -9.63 -53.06
N GLN A 776 -1.04 -8.95 -51.93
CA GLN A 776 -0.55 -7.57 -51.87
C GLN A 776 0.83 -7.45 -52.53
N LEU A 777 1.75 -8.36 -52.18
CA LEU A 777 3.14 -8.29 -52.63
C LEU A 777 3.32 -8.78 -54.06
N ALA A 778 2.53 -9.76 -54.50
CA ALA A 778 2.46 -10.13 -55.91
C ALA A 778 1.99 -8.96 -56.78
N ALA A 779 0.97 -8.20 -56.34
CA ALA A 779 0.52 -6.99 -57.02
C ALA A 779 1.63 -5.93 -57.05
N LEU A 780 2.27 -5.62 -55.92
CA LEU A 780 3.41 -4.69 -55.90
C LEU A 780 4.59 -5.15 -56.77
N GLY A 781 4.82 -6.46 -56.89
CA GLY A 781 5.81 -6.99 -57.82
C GLY A 781 5.46 -6.71 -59.29
N LEU A 782 4.19 -6.90 -59.66
CA LEU A 782 3.69 -6.56 -60.99
C LEU A 782 3.76 -5.05 -61.28
N LYS A 783 3.55 -4.20 -60.26
CA LYS A 783 3.73 -2.74 -60.37
C LYS A 783 5.16 -2.40 -60.76
N ASN A 784 6.14 -2.90 -60.01
CA ASN A 784 7.56 -2.62 -60.26
C ASN A 784 8.00 -3.14 -61.65
N LEU A 785 7.51 -4.32 -62.07
CA LEU A 785 7.77 -4.86 -63.41
C LEU A 785 7.16 -3.98 -64.51
N SER A 786 5.92 -3.51 -64.34
CA SER A 786 5.24 -2.59 -65.27
C SER A 786 5.97 -1.25 -65.40
N GLU A 787 6.49 -0.71 -64.29
CA GLU A 787 7.26 0.54 -64.28
C GLU A 787 8.64 0.37 -64.95
N ALA A 788 9.36 -0.72 -64.63
CA ALA A 788 10.65 -1.04 -65.26
C ALA A 788 10.52 -1.22 -66.79
N GLY A 789 9.43 -1.81 -67.26
CA GLY A 789 9.16 -1.99 -68.68
C GLY A 789 8.99 -0.67 -69.47
N ARG A 790 8.47 0.39 -68.85
CA ARG A 790 8.32 1.70 -69.51
C ARG A 790 9.64 2.40 -69.79
N LEU A 791 10.58 2.27 -68.85
CA LEU A 791 11.90 2.88 -68.96
C LEU A 791 12.69 2.28 -70.13
N LEU A 792 12.58 0.97 -70.35
CA LEU A 792 13.25 0.25 -71.45
C LEU A 792 12.69 0.57 -72.84
N VAL A 793 11.40 0.93 -72.95
CA VAL A 793 10.75 1.27 -74.23
C VAL A 793 11.07 2.70 -74.68
N SER A 794 11.44 3.59 -73.76
CA SER A 794 11.75 5.00 -74.07
C SER A 794 13.13 5.19 -74.74
N ASP A 795 14.01 4.19 -74.67
CA ASP A 795 15.40 4.26 -75.16
C ASP A 795 15.58 3.73 -76.60
N LYS A 796 14.52 3.17 -77.23
CA LYS A 796 14.55 2.57 -78.58
C LYS A 796 13.90 3.43 -79.68
N SER A 797 14.13 4.74 -79.68
CA SER A 797 13.68 5.63 -80.77
C SER A 797 14.84 6.23 -81.58
N GLU A 798 15.54 5.42 -82.37
CA GLU A 798 16.31 5.90 -83.54
C GLU A 798 15.86 5.19 -84.82
N PRO A 799 15.65 5.89 -85.95
CA PRO A 799 15.19 5.28 -87.19
C PRO A 799 16.35 4.67 -88.00
N PRO A 800 16.16 3.53 -88.69
CA PRO A 800 17.19 2.95 -89.56
C PRO A 800 17.35 3.76 -90.88
N PRO A 801 18.51 3.69 -91.56
CA PRO A 801 18.83 4.55 -92.70
C PRO A 801 18.15 4.08 -93.99
N ARG A 802 17.87 5.04 -94.87
CA ARG A 802 17.25 4.84 -96.19
C ARG A 802 18.23 4.23 -97.21
N ARG A 803 17.82 3.15 -97.88
CA ARG A 803 18.25 2.71 -99.22
C ARG A 803 16.96 2.49 -100.03
N GLY A 804 16.75 2.86 -101.29
CA GLY A 804 17.65 3.30 -102.36
C GLY A 804 17.28 2.56 -103.66
N PHE A 805 16.39 3.16 -104.48
CA PHE A 805 16.21 3.06 -105.94
C PHE A 805 15.56 1.85 -106.68
N CYS A 806 14.61 2.25 -107.55
CA CYS A 806 14.18 1.73 -108.87
C CYS A 806 13.35 0.44 -109.05
N ALA A 807 12.05 0.60 -109.40
CA ALA A 807 11.49 0.16 -110.69
C ALA A 807 10.10 0.78 -110.94
N SER A 808 9.89 1.14 -112.20
CA SER A 808 8.77 1.87 -112.77
C SER A 808 7.68 0.93 -113.30
N TRP A 809 6.41 1.33 -113.11
CA TRP A 809 5.22 1.00 -113.89
C TRP A 809 4.64 -0.43 -113.74
N ILE A 810 3.44 -0.52 -113.14
CA ILE A 810 2.21 -1.10 -113.74
C ILE A 810 1.02 -0.93 -112.77
N PHE A 811 -0.08 -0.47 -113.37
CA PHE A 811 -1.47 -0.28 -112.99
C PHE A 811 -2.12 -1.06 -111.81
N MET A 812 -2.98 -0.30 -111.10
CA MET A 812 -4.29 -0.66 -110.50
C MET A 812 -4.48 -1.98 -109.75
N CYS A 813 -4.51 -1.92 -108.42
CA CYS A 813 -5.65 -2.36 -107.61
C CYS A 813 -5.50 -1.80 -106.18
N GLY A 814 -6.50 -1.09 -105.68
CA GLY A 814 -6.50 -0.53 -104.33
C GLY A 814 -6.72 -1.62 -103.28
N SER A 815 -5.68 -1.90 -102.49
CA SER A 815 -5.74 -2.49 -101.14
C SER A 815 -4.35 -2.34 -100.52
N GLY A 816 -4.15 -1.32 -99.68
CA GLY A 816 -2.92 -1.21 -98.88
C GLY A 816 -2.85 -2.33 -97.83
N PRO A 817 -1.66 -2.84 -97.47
CA PRO A 817 -1.51 -3.88 -96.46
C PRO A 817 -1.98 -3.37 -95.07
N PRO A 818 -2.50 -4.26 -94.19
CA PRO A 818 -2.91 -3.86 -92.85
C PRO A 818 -1.70 -3.35 -92.06
N LYS A 819 -1.81 -2.17 -91.46
CA LYS A 819 -0.80 -1.64 -90.53
C LYS A 819 -0.69 -2.60 -89.32
N PRO A 820 0.52 -2.92 -88.82
CA PRO A 820 0.67 -3.73 -87.62
C PRO A 820 0.01 -3.03 -86.42
N SER A 821 -0.83 -3.77 -85.70
CA SER A 821 -1.56 -3.27 -84.53
C SER A 821 -0.58 -2.95 -83.39
N THR A 822 -0.32 -1.67 -83.16
CA THR A 822 0.43 -1.19 -81.99
C THR A 822 -0.36 -1.43 -80.71
N CYS A 823 0.32 -1.76 -79.61
CA CYS A 823 -0.33 -1.94 -78.32
C CYS A 823 -1.06 -0.65 -77.86
N PRO A 824 -2.30 -0.73 -77.36
CA PRO A 824 -3.03 0.44 -76.88
C PRO A 824 -2.39 1.09 -75.65
N LEU A 825 -1.67 0.33 -74.82
CA LEU A 825 -1.00 0.83 -73.62
C LEU A 825 0.39 1.42 -73.89
N HIS A 826 1.20 0.79 -74.75
CA HIS A 826 2.59 1.18 -74.98
C HIS A 826 2.81 1.95 -76.28
N SER A 827 1.81 1.98 -77.16
CA SER A 827 1.85 2.63 -78.48
C SER A 827 2.94 2.14 -79.45
N VAL A 828 3.64 1.07 -79.09
CA VAL A 828 4.64 0.32 -79.87
C VAL A 828 4.09 -1.10 -80.12
N PRO A 829 4.43 -1.79 -81.23
CA PRO A 829 4.09 -3.21 -81.38
C PRO A 829 4.66 -4.02 -80.22
N CYS A 830 3.77 -4.68 -79.47
CA CYS A 830 4.13 -5.63 -78.42
C CYS A 830 3.38 -6.93 -78.72
N ASP A 831 4.10 -8.06 -78.71
CA ASP A 831 3.54 -9.36 -79.04
C ASP A 831 2.89 -10.00 -77.80
N GLU A 832 2.20 -11.14 -77.98
CA GLU A 832 1.65 -11.93 -76.87
C GLU A 832 2.75 -12.43 -75.90
N SER A 833 4.01 -12.38 -76.32
CA SER A 833 5.15 -12.75 -75.48
C SER A 833 5.66 -11.57 -74.63
N SER A 834 5.42 -10.30 -74.96
CA SER A 834 5.93 -9.13 -74.22
C SER A 834 5.41 -9.03 -72.77
N GLN A 835 6.12 -9.65 -71.83
CA GLN A 835 5.67 -9.87 -70.45
C GLN A 835 5.65 -8.65 -69.54
N LEU A 836 6.15 -7.52 -70.04
CA LEU A 836 6.06 -6.23 -69.34
C LEU A 836 4.74 -5.50 -69.67
N CYS A 837 3.97 -6.00 -70.64
CA CYS A 837 2.64 -5.50 -70.95
C CYS A 837 1.59 -6.27 -70.14
N LEU A 838 1.08 -5.65 -69.07
CA LEU A 838 0.03 -6.24 -68.21
C LEU A 838 -1.24 -6.61 -68.99
N LEU A 839 -1.51 -5.96 -70.13
CA LEU A 839 -2.64 -6.28 -71.01
C LEU A 839 -2.43 -7.59 -71.79
N LYS A 840 -1.29 -7.75 -72.48
CA LYS A 840 -1.03 -8.96 -73.29
C LYS A 840 -0.74 -10.19 -72.44
N SER A 841 -0.28 -9.99 -71.20
CA SER A 841 -0.10 -11.05 -70.21
C SER A 841 -1.38 -11.42 -69.44
N ASN A 842 -2.54 -10.84 -69.76
CA ASN A 842 -3.82 -11.08 -69.09
C ASN A 842 -3.80 -10.80 -67.57
N CYS A 843 -2.94 -9.91 -67.09
CA CYS A 843 -2.82 -9.55 -65.67
C CYS A 843 -3.92 -8.59 -65.21
N ILE A 844 -4.57 -7.87 -66.13
CA ILE A 844 -5.53 -6.81 -65.79
C ILE A 844 -6.75 -7.37 -65.06
N LYS A 845 -7.36 -8.44 -65.56
CA LYS A 845 -8.57 -9.02 -64.96
C LYS A 845 -8.31 -9.58 -63.54
N PRO A 846 -7.25 -10.38 -63.30
CA PRO A 846 -6.87 -10.76 -61.94
C PRO A 846 -6.61 -9.57 -61.00
N LEU A 847 -5.99 -8.48 -61.48
CA LEU A 847 -5.79 -7.26 -60.67
C LEU A 847 -7.11 -6.55 -60.36
N VAL A 848 -8.06 -6.56 -61.28
CA VAL A 848 -9.42 -6.05 -61.06
C VAL A 848 -10.15 -6.88 -60.01
N ASP A 849 -10.02 -8.20 -60.04
CA ASP A 849 -10.61 -9.08 -59.02
C ASP A 849 -10.08 -8.76 -57.61
N LEU A 850 -8.78 -8.40 -57.48
CA LEU A 850 -8.17 -7.97 -56.21
C LEU A 850 -8.70 -6.65 -55.66
N LEU A 851 -9.35 -5.80 -56.47
CA LEU A 851 -10.00 -4.59 -55.98
C LEU A 851 -11.20 -4.92 -55.05
N THR A 852 -11.77 -6.11 -55.19
CA THR A 852 -12.87 -6.59 -54.34
C THR A 852 -12.41 -7.45 -53.16
N ASP A 853 -11.09 -7.53 -52.91
CA ASP A 853 -10.54 -8.33 -51.81
C ASP A 853 -10.94 -7.76 -50.43
N LYS A 854 -10.99 -8.62 -49.41
CA LYS A 854 -11.37 -8.23 -48.05
C LYS A 854 -10.30 -7.40 -47.35
N ASP A 855 -9.04 -7.46 -47.82
CA ASP A 855 -7.92 -6.75 -47.24
C ASP A 855 -7.62 -5.44 -47.99
N THR A 856 -7.74 -4.31 -47.28
CA THR A 856 -7.49 -2.97 -47.83
C THR A 856 -6.07 -2.79 -48.37
N ASN A 857 -5.06 -3.45 -47.81
CA ASN A 857 -3.69 -3.36 -48.31
C ASN A 857 -3.51 -4.06 -49.66
N VAL A 858 -4.25 -5.16 -49.88
CA VAL A 858 -4.31 -5.84 -51.18
C VAL A 858 -4.97 -4.94 -52.21
N GLN A 859 -6.08 -4.31 -51.84
CA GLN A 859 -6.77 -3.33 -52.68
C GLN A 859 -5.85 -2.15 -53.03
N ILE A 860 -5.11 -1.59 -52.07
CA ILE A 860 -4.13 -0.51 -52.31
C ILE A 860 -3.07 -0.95 -53.33
N ALA A 861 -2.47 -2.12 -53.14
CA ALA A 861 -1.45 -2.63 -54.05
C ALA A 861 -1.99 -2.88 -55.47
N ALA A 862 -3.21 -3.41 -55.59
CA ALA A 862 -3.87 -3.61 -56.87
C ALA A 862 -4.14 -2.27 -57.58
N VAL A 863 -4.64 -1.26 -56.85
CA VAL A 863 -4.84 0.11 -57.38
C VAL A 863 -3.52 0.72 -57.82
N GLU A 864 -2.46 0.62 -57.02
CA GLU A 864 -1.14 1.14 -57.42
C GLU A 864 -0.60 0.45 -58.67
N THR A 865 -0.80 -0.85 -58.80
CA THR A 865 -0.37 -1.60 -59.98
C THR A 865 -1.15 -1.16 -61.22
N LEU A 866 -2.47 -1.04 -61.12
CA LEU A 866 -3.33 -0.57 -62.20
C LEU A 866 -3.05 0.90 -62.54
N SER A 867 -2.68 1.73 -61.58
CA SER A 867 -2.30 3.12 -61.82
C SER A 867 -1.10 3.25 -62.74
N THR A 868 -0.19 2.26 -62.75
CA THR A 868 0.89 2.25 -63.72
C THR A 868 0.30 2.34 -65.11
N LEU A 869 -0.73 1.55 -65.45
CA LEU A 869 -1.31 1.43 -66.80
C LEU A 869 -1.92 2.71 -67.38
N VAL A 870 -2.06 3.77 -66.58
CA VAL A 870 -2.54 5.08 -67.01
C VAL A 870 -1.35 6.00 -67.34
N PRO A 871 -1.06 6.31 -68.62
CA PRO A 871 0.11 7.10 -68.99
C PRO A 871 -0.02 8.59 -68.66
N ASP A 872 1.10 9.25 -68.28
CA ASP A 872 1.14 10.67 -67.93
C ASP A 872 1.04 11.64 -69.12
N THR A 873 1.24 11.16 -70.36
CA THR A 873 1.30 12.02 -71.58
C THR A 873 0.06 11.89 -72.46
N SER A 874 -0.42 13.03 -72.97
CA SER A 874 -1.76 13.18 -73.59
C SER A 874 -1.98 12.40 -74.89
N ASN A 875 -0.95 12.11 -75.67
CA ASN A 875 -1.13 11.60 -77.05
C ASN A 875 -1.40 10.09 -77.16
N SER A 876 -1.16 9.30 -76.10
CA SER A 876 -1.46 7.84 -76.07
C SER A 876 -2.59 7.46 -75.11
N CYS A 877 -3.08 8.42 -74.32
CA CYS A 877 -3.99 8.18 -73.20
C CYS A 877 -5.39 7.69 -73.63
N LYS A 878 -5.90 8.13 -74.79
CA LYS A 878 -7.25 7.75 -75.24
C LYS A 878 -7.41 6.24 -75.49
N ARG A 879 -6.47 5.62 -76.20
CA ARG A 879 -6.53 4.17 -76.50
C ARG A 879 -6.31 3.31 -75.26
N ALA A 880 -5.45 3.77 -74.35
CA ALA A 880 -5.20 3.07 -73.08
C ALA A 880 -6.46 3.08 -72.20
N VAL A 881 -7.15 4.22 -72.11
CA VAL A 881 -8.40 4.34 -71.33
C VAL A 881 -9.54 3.53 -71.96
N GLU A 882 -9.71 3.55 -73.28
CA GLU A 882 -10.72 2.74 -73.98
C GLU A 882 -10.50 1.23 -73.75
N GLU A 883 -9.25 0.78 -73.73
CA GLU A 883 -8.91 -0.62 -73.41
C GLU A 883 -9.14 -0.96 -71.93
N LEU A 884 -8.77 -0.07 -71.00
CA LEU A 884 -9.03 -0.27 -69.57
C LEU A 884 -10.54 -0.31 -69.27
N GLU A 885 -11.35 0.42 -70.04
CA GLU A 885 -12.81 0.37 -70.00
C GLU A 885 -13.33 -1.00 -70.49
N GLN A 886 -12.80 -1.52 -71.61
CA GLN A 886 -13.14 -2.86 -72.11
C GLN A 886 -12.77 -3.98 -71.14
N GLN A 887 -11.68 -3.82 -70.37
CA GLN A 887 -11.24 -4.78 -69.36
C GLN A 887 -11.97 -4.62 -68.01
N GLY A 888 -12.93 -3.69 -67.88
CA GLY A 888 -13.73 -3.49 -66.67
C GLY A 888 -13.00 -2.81 -65.51
N VAL A 889 -11.82 -2.23 -65.75
CA VAL A 889 -11.00 -1.55 -64.72
C VAL A 889 -11.71 -0.29 -64.23
N VAL A 890 -12.32 0.46 -65.15
CA VAL A 890 -12.98 1.74 -64.86
C VAL A 890 -14.15 1.53 -63.89
N ASP A 891 -15.03 0.59 -64.19
CA ASP A 891 -16.18 0.27 -63.33
C ASP A 891 -15.74 -0.23 -61.95
N ALA A 892 -14.74 -1.12 -61.89
CA ALA A 892 -14.25 -1.66 -60.64
C ALA A 892 -13.62 -0.59 -59.73
N VAL A 893 -12.85 0.36 -60.29
CA VAL A 893 -12.26 1.47 -59.53
C VAL A 893 -13.34 2.46 -59.06
N ILE A 894 -14.41 2.66 -59.83
CA ILE A 894 -15.57 3.49 -59.44
C ILE A 894 -16.32 2.86 -58.27
N VAL A 895 -16.61 1.56 -58.35
CA VAL A 895 -17.27 0.80 -57.26
C VAL A 895 -16.40 0.83 -56.01
N LEU A 896 -15.08 0.63 -56.15
CA LEU A 896 -14.16 0.73 -55.02
C LEU A 896 -14.20 2.11 -54.37
N PHE A 897 -14.20 3.17 -55.18
CA PHE A 897 -14.24 4.55 -54.70
C PHE A 897 -15.53 4.92 -53.96
N THR A 898 -16.67 4.36 -54.36
CA THR A 898 -17.98 4.59 -53.71
C THR A 898 -18.16 3.82 -52.42
N GLU A 899 -17.59 2.61 -52.32
CA GLU A 899 -17.77 1.71 -51.18
C GLU A 899 -16.72 1.93 -50.07
N VAL A 900 -15.53 2.42 -50.42
CA VAL A 900 -14.41 2.59 -49.46
C VAL A 900 -14.55 3.87 -48.62
N ARG A 901 -14.19 3.77 -47.33
CA ARG A 901 -14.15 4.91 -46.41
C ARG A 901 -13.04 5.91 -46.78
N PRO A 902 -13.16 7.20 -46.44
CA PRO A 902 -12.11 8.18 -46.70
C PRO A 902 -10.76 7.78 -46.10
N GLY A 903 -9.72 7.80 -46.94
CA GLY A 903 -8.36 7.35 -46.60
C GLY A 903 -7.49 7.14 -47.84
N ASP A 904 -6.32 6.53 -47.65
CA ASP A 904 -5.28 6.37 -48.68
C ASP A 904 -5.75 5.59 -49.93
N LEU A 905 -6.56 4.54 -49.73
CA LEU A 905 -7.15 3.77 -50.84
C LEU A 905 -8.10 4.63 -51.70
N GLN A 906 -8.91 5.47 -51.07
CA GLN A 906 -9.82 6.38 -51.78
C GLN A 906 -9.03 7.48 -52.53
N GLU A 907 -7.90 7.94 -51.98
CA GLU A 907 -7.00 8.91 -52.63
C GLU A 907 -6.28 8.33 -53.86
N LYS A 908 -5.87 7.06 -53.80
CA LYS A 908 -5.25 6.38 -54.95
C LYS A 908 -6.28 6.06 -56.04
N ALA A 909 -7.49 5.63 -55.66
CA ALA A 909 -8.57 5.39 -56.60
C ALA A 909 -9.00 6.66 -57.34
N ILE A 910 -9.13 7.80 -56.64
CA ILE A 910 -9.49 9.07 -57.28
C ILE A 910 -8.42 9.57 -58.25
N TRP A 911 -7.13 9.29 -58.01
CA TRP A 911 -6.07 9.64 -58.95
C TRP A 911 -6.28 8.95 -60.31
N ILE A 912 -6.64 7.67 -60.31
CA ILE A 912 -6.95 6.92 -61.55
C ILE A 912 -8.19 7.50 -62.24
N ILE A 913 -9.25 7.81 -61.48
CA ILE A 913 -10.49 8.39 -61.99
C ILE A 913 -10.24 9.79 -62.62
N ASP A 914 -9.45 10.66 -61.97
CA ASP A 914 -9.04 11.97 -62.51
C ASP A 914 -8.41 11.83 -63.90
N ARG A 915 -7.52 10.85 -64.05
CA ARG A 915 -6.79 10.66 -65.29
C ARG A 915 -7.66 10.11 -66.40
N ILE A 916 -8.57 9.19 -66.09
CA ILE A 916 -9.56 8.67 -67.03
C ILE A 916 -10.49 9.79 -67.53
N LEU A 917 -10.94 10.69 -66.64
CA LEU A 917 -11.85 11.78 -66.98
C LEU A 917 -11.25 12.88 -67.88
N ARG A 918 -9.92 12.95 -67.98
CA ARG A 918 -9.21 13.88 -68.89
C ARG A 918 -9.32 13.49 -70.37
N VAL A 919 -9.76 12.26 -70.69
CA VAL A 919 -9.92 11.77 -72.06
C VAL A 919 -11.31 12.11 -72.61
N GLU A 920 -11.35 12.80 -73.76
CA GLU A 920 -12.60 13.12 -74.46
C GLU A 920 -13.29 11.87 -75.04
N GLY A 921 -14.53 11.60 -74.59
CA GLY A 921 -15.40 10.53 -75.10
C GLY A 921 -15.65 9.36 -74.15
N CYS A 922 -15.18 9.39 -72.90
CA CYS A 922 -15.43 8.35 -71.90
C CYS A 922 -16.94 8.19 -71.62
N SER A 923 -17.46 6.97 -71.78
CA SER A 923 -18.90 6.63 -71.68
C SER A 923 -19.48 6.94 -70.31
N HIS A 924 -18.65 6.88 -69.27
CA HIS A 924 -19.05 7.08 -67.87
C HIS A 924 -18.87 8.52 -67.37
N ARG A 925 -18.37 9.44 -68.21
CA ARG A 925 -18.03 10.83 -67.82
C ARG A 925 -19.19 11.54 -67.10
N HIS A 926 -20.41 11.47 -67.61
CA HIS A 926 -21.57 12.11 -66.98
C HIS A 926 -22.00 11.44 -65.66
N SER A 927 -21.90 10.11 -65.56
CA SER A 927 -22.23 9.36 -64.34
C SER A 927 -21.20 9.62 -63.24
N LEU A 928 -19.91 9.59 -63.59
CA LEU A 928 -18.77 9.92 -62.73
C LEU A 928 -18.86 11.36 -62.19
N ILE A 929 -19.18 12.33 -63.04
CA ILE A 929 -19.34 13.73 -62.64
C ILE A 929 -20.50 13.90 -61.65
N SER A 930 -21.64 13.28 -61.94
CA SER A 930 -22.80 13.31 -61.05
C SER A 930 -22.49 12.66 -59.69
N LEU A 931 -21.73 11.58 -59.69
CA LEU A 931 -21.34 10.84 -58.50
C LEU A 931 -20.28 11.59 -57.66
N LEU A 932 -19.30 12.23 -58.30
CA LEU A 932 -18.33 13.12 -57.65
C LEU A 932 -18.99 14.36 -57.05
N LEU A 933 -19.93 14.99 -57.76
CA LEU A 933 -20.74 16.10 -57.24
C LEU A 933 -21.58 15.68 -56.02
N GLY A 934 -22.18 14.48 -56.06
CA GLY A 934 -22.95 13.94 -54.95
C GLY A 934 -22.12 13.61 -53.70
N LEU A 935 -20.87 13.17 -53.88
CA LEU A 935 -19.94 12.89 -52.79
C LEU A 935 -19.32 14.18 -52.20
N TRP A 936 -19.14 15.23 -53.01
CA TRP A 936 -18.60 16.53 -52.56
C TRP A 936 -19.48 17.25 -51.54
N TRP A 937 -20.78 16.97 -51.54
CA TRP A 937 -21.77 17.59 -50.64
C TRP A 937 -21.99 16.86 -49.30
N LYS A 938 -21.30 15.74 -49.01
CA LYS A 938 -21.37 15.05 -47.71
C LYS A 938 -20.41 15.67 -46.68
N PRO A 939 -20.86 16.12 -45.48
CA PRO A 939 -19.97 16.77 -44.51
C PRO A 939 -19.17 15.78 -43.63
N LEU A 940 -17.96 16.22 -43.24
CA LEU A 940 -17.20 15.89 -42.00
C LEU A 940 -16.30 14.64 -41.89
N SER A 941 -15.96 13.89 -42.95
CA SER A 941 -14.97 12.78 -42.80
C SER A 941 -13.89 12.65 -43.89
N MET A 942 -13.83 13.53 -44.89
CA MET A 942 -12.82 13.44 -45.94
C MET A 942 -11.54 14.22 -45.63
N VAL A 943 -10.38 13.62 -45.92
CA VAL A 943 -9.05 14.24 -45.84
C VAL A 943 -8.97 15.43 -46.82
N MET A 944 -8.37 16.56 -46.42
CA MET A 944 -8.26 17.79 -47.23
C MET A 944 -7.69 17.56 -48.65
N GLN A 945 -6.83 16.56 -48.81
CA GLN A 945 -6.16 16.21 -50.05
C GLN A 945 -7.14 15.62 -51.08
N THR A 946 -8.04 14.74 -50.65
CA THR A 946 -9.09 14.13 -51.47
C THR A 946 -10.13 15.16 -51.93
N GLN A 947 -10.48 16.14 -51.08
CA GLN A 947 -11.33 17.27 -51.46
C GLN A 947 -10.68 18.19 -52.50
N ARG A 948 -9.36 18.43 -52.40
CA ARG A 948 -8.59 19.17 -53.42
C ARG A 948 -8.52 18.42 -54.76
N GLY A 949 -8.38 17.09 -54.72
CA GLY A 949 -8.43 16.23 -55.91
C GLY A 949 -9.78 16.31 -56.63
N MET A 950 -10.89 16.09 -55.91
CA MET A 950 -12.24 16.23 -56.45
C MET A 950 -12.51 17.64 -56.99
N LEU A 951 -12.10 18.68 -56.28
CA LEU A 951 -12.29 20.07 -56.72
C LEU A 951 -11.48 20.37 -58.01
N ARG A 952 -10.24 19.88 -58.13
CA ARG A 952 -9.47 20.00 -59.38
C ARG A 952 -10.19 19.32 -60.54
N MET A 953 -10.71 18.10 -60.35
CA MET A 953 -11.46 17.37 -61.39
C MET A 953 -12.69 18.16 -61.84
N LEU A 954 -13.48 18.67 -60.89
CA LEU A 954 -14.68 19.46 -61.17
C LEU A 954 -14.40 20.81 -61.84
N LEU A 955 -13.22 21.41 -61.61
CA LEU A 955 -12.80 22.65 -62.25
C LEU A 955 -12.19 22.45 -63.66
N GLN A 956 -11.75 21.22 -63.98
CA GLN A 956 -11.08 20.88 -65.23
C GLN A 956 -12.04 20.37 -66.31
N ILE A 957 -13.27 20.03 -65.91
CA ILE A 957 -14.43 19.71 -66.75
C ILE A 957 -15.23 20.98 -66.97
#